data_AF-A0A662IU45-F1
#
_entry.id   AF-A0A662IU45-F1
#
_cell.length_a   1.000
_cell.length_b   1.000
_cell.length_c   1.000
_cell.angle_alpha   90.00
_cell.angle_beta   90.00
_cell.angle_gamma   90.00
#
_symmetry.space_group_name_H-M   'P 1'
#
loop_
_entity.id
_entity.type
_entity.pdbx_description
1 polymer ?
#
loop_
_entity_poly.entity_id
_entity_poly.type
_entity_poly.pdbx_seq_one_letter_code
_entity_poly.pdbx_strand_id
1 'polypeptide(L)'
;EGRKFGAGLIVITQRPQLLDTTVRGLVGTWIIHRLTDPNDMRIALESGGLDKEWENEIAWLESGEAVITGEAVERIPIVVRIRPRETKHGGEGFNPLDYAVKPGEGVAARSLERLSKTVTREVSKLQKQPVSALGLPQVFLPVEVSEVDVLAKLRSHVTGVDVDLVSVELTYMPALYCEVEANIERSNPNLKYSDSLQRLIPIGAEAGEINWDSTEAYGVSLSEATSTELLTSPPQLGYYHRACFNISDSKTVKKIREELIAYAATKLARVVFYSKKLGKYSLSSDRQAFMAECLKEIAEIEQSEERALEEKLIESLSEIDKAVERYRERLQRLSDQYNAIMLEYEQIQAQIKEAKRQGKSTLRLTRQLESRRSKLESIRNEMIKINAQIRSLGEKRHNLELEHRERVKEVKRKVESLKKFDVKSVVVQPEEDELSITSFQLTWIPVYKAKISLSSRGSSKEIGAWWNAVNGRGSYGSCSICGVEIKDPSTLLICEICFNPVCVSHAVECQICGAHVCTKDSWSCESCMKTMCAREPPSRCKVCESLLCPNCVKRCVLCGDEMAYCSDHIKICPICGVSLCEEHYETHVMKCKDCSRTICEAKADRCSVCDEPLCQSCAIVCAECGEVVCKEHSWTCKTCGRSFCTREEMHTCSVCGATLCPSHSYTCDICGSTACKGHIYKCSVCERTVCRNCVAKVKGIFRKKVICAECASSEA
;
A
#
# COMPACT_ATOMS: atom_id res chain seq x y z
N GLU A 1 51.94 25.89 15.21
CA GLU A 1 51.44 27.23 14.82
C GLU A 1 50.35 27.80 15.74
N GLY A 2 49.57 26.96 16.44
CA GLY A 2 48.43 27.39 17.27
C GLY A 2 48.68 28.55 18.24
N ARG A 3 49.91 28.69 18.79
CA ARG A 3 50.30 29.82 19.66
C ARG A 3 50.06 31.20 19.03
N LYS A 4 50.20 31.35 17.71
CA LYS A 4 49.91 32.61 16.99
C LYS A 4 48.43 32.97 16.97
N PHE A 5 47.55 31.97 17.10
CA PHE A 5 46.11 32.08 16.94
C PHE A 5 45.34 31.89 18.26
N GLY A 6 46.05 31.83 19.40
CA GLY A 6 45.44 31.55 20.70
C GLY A 6 44.86 30.13 20.84
N ALA A 7 45.24 29.20 19.94
CA ALA A 7 44.79 27.82 19.95
C ALA A 7 45.80 26.92 20.68
N GLY A 8 45.38 26.33 21.81
CA GLY A 8 46.14 25.34 22.57
C GLY A 8 45.80 23.91 22.15
N LEU A 9 46.80 23.02 22.16
CA LEU A 9 46.64 21.59 21.94
C LEU A 9 47.11 20.83 23.18
N ILE A 10 46.30 19.90 23.67
CA ILE A 10 46.65 19.00 24.76
C ILE A 10 46.73 17.58 24.19
N VAL A 11 47.88 16.93 24.37
CA VAL A 11 48.11 15.54 23.95
C VAL A 11 48.17 14.68 25.20
N ILE A 12 47.35 13.62 25.25
CA ILE A 12 47.29 12.69 26.38
C ILE A 12 47.72 11.31 25.89
N THR A 13 48.72 10.71 26.55
CA THR A 13 49.21 9.36 26.24
C THR A 13 49.64 8.66 27.52
N GLN A 14 49.51 7.33 27.54
CA GLN A 14 50.14 6.47 28.56
C GLN A 14 51.55 6.01 28.15
N ARG A 15 51.93 6.28 26.91
CA ARG A 15 53.14 5.78 26.25
C ARG A 15 53.86 6.94 25.54
N PRO A 16 54.60 7.79 26.27
CA PRO A 16 55.29 8.93 25.70
C PRO A 16 56.37 8.54 24.67
N GLN A 17 56.94 7.33 24.75
CA GLN A 17 57.90 6.84 23.74
C GLN A 17 57.34 6.74 22.32
N LEU A 18 56.02 6.59 22.17
CA LEU A 18 55.36 6.51 20.86
C LEU A 18 55.03 7.87 20.26
N LEU A 19 55.19 8.97 21.01
CA LEU A 19 54.98 10.31 20.47
C LEU A 19 56.13 10.68 19.53
N ASP A 20 55.80 11.29 18.39
CA ASP A 20 56.80 11.79 17.46
C ASP A 20 57.73 12.81 18.13
N THR A 21 59.02 12.78 17.79
CA THR A 21 60.04 13.67 18.39
C THR A 21 59.74 15.14 18.16
N THR A 22 59.12 15.47 17.02
CA THR A 22 58.73 16.84 16.67
C THR A 22 57.62 17.35 17.60
N VAL A 23 56.65 16.48 17.92
CA VAL A 23 55.57 16.82 18.86
C VAL A 23 56.15 17.01 20.25
N ARG A 24 56.99 16.08 20.72
CA ARG A 24 57.66 16.19 22.03
C ARG A 24 58.48 17.46 22.19
N GLY A 25 59.23 17.86 21.16
CA GLY A 25 60.06 19.07 21.19
C GLY A 25 59.29 20.39 21.10
N LEU A 26 58.03 20.38 20.66
CA LEU A 26 57.19 21.59 20.53
C LEU A 26 56.20 21.77 21.68
N VAL A 27 56.03 20.76 22.55
CA VAL A 27 55.17 20.86 23.73
C VAL A 27 55.87 21.71 24.80
N GLY A 28 55.29 22.87 25.09
CA GLY A 28 55.85 23.84 26.05
C GLY A 28 55.61 23.49 27.52
N THR A 29 54.60 22.69 27.84
CA THR A 29 54.23 22.32 29.22
C THR A 29 53.97 20.82 29.30
N TRP A 30 54.59 20.17 30.29
CA TRP A 30 54.44 18.75 30.57
C TRP A 30 53.75 18.54 31.91
N ILE A 31 52.76 17.65 31.93
CA ILE A 31 52.09 17.16 33.15
C ILE A 31 52.35 15.66 33.22
N ILE A 32 53.27 15.25 34.08
CA ILE A 32 53.81 13.90 34.14
C ILE A 32 53.22 13.20 35.37
N HIS A 33 52.32 12.24 35.13
CA HIS A 33 51.85 11.32 36.16
C HIS A 33 52.86 10.21 36.43
N ARG A 34 52.56 9.33 37.38
CA ARG A 34 53.40 8.18 37.69
C ARG A 34 53.77 7.37 36.44
N LEU A 35 55.05 7.28 36.16
CA LEU A 35 55.64 6.42 35.13
C LEU A 35 56.51 5.36 35.79
N THR A 36 56.44 4.12 35.32
CA THR A 36 57.23 3.00 35.85
C THR A 36 58.18 2.39 34.82
N ASP A 37 57.92 2.60 33.53
CA ASP A 37 58.79 2.13 32.46
C ASP A 37 60.03 3.06 32.33
N PRO A 38 61.26 2.53 32.39
CA PRO A 38 62.48 3.34 32.32
C PRO A 38 62.64 4.14 31.02
N ASN A 39 62.12 3.63 29.89
CA ASN A 39 62.25 4.31 28.60
C ASN A 39 61.27 5.48 28.50
N ASP A 40 60.05 5.29 29.00
CA ASP A 40 59.06 6.37 29.13
C ASP A 40 59.50 7.44 30.10
N MET A 41 60.07 7.03 31.23
CA MET A 41 60.66 7.93 32.22
C MET A 41 61.75 8.81 31.60
N ARG A 42 62.72 8.19 30.92
CA ARG A 42 63.80 8.93 30.24
C ARG A 42 63.26 9.95 29.25
N ILE A 43 62.28 9.57 28.42
CA ILE A 43 61.70 10.46 27.42
C ILE A 43 60.94 11.62 28.07
N ALA A 44 60.21 11.36 29.16
CA ALA A 44 59.49 12.39 29.90
C ALA A 44 60.46 13.38 30.59
N LEU A 45 61.57 12.89 31.16
CA LEU A 45 62.60 13.74 31.78
C LEU A 45 63.32 14.61 30.74
N GLU A 46 63.80 14.01 29.64
CA GLU A 46 64.50 14.71 28.56
C GLU A 46 63.60 15.76 27.89
N SER A 47 62.34 15.42 27.61
CA SER A 47 61.41 16.34 26.95
C SER A 47 60.82 17.39 27.92
N GLY A 48 60.69 17.05 29.20
CA GLY A 48 60.21 17.94 30.26
C GLY A 48 61.28 18.84 30.87
N GLY A 49 62.55 18.69 30.47
CA GLY A 49 63.67 19.47 30.98
C GLY A 49 63.97 19.20 32.47
N LEU A 50 63.80 17.96 32.91
CA LEU A 50 64.00 17.53 34.30
C LEU A 50 65.35 16.82 34.47
N ASP A 51 66.02 17.09 35.59
CA ASP A 51 67.22 16.36 35.98
C ASP A 51 66.90 14.92 36.38
N LYS A 52 67.91 14.03 36.33
CA LYS A 52 67.77 12.61 36.66
C LYS A 52 67.28 12.33 38.09
N GLU A 53 67.38 13.29 39.00
CA GLU A 53 66.90 13.16 40.38
C GLU A 53 65.36 12.99 40.44
N TRP A 54 64.64 13.58 39.47
CA TRP A 54 63.19 13.46 39.33
C TRP A 54 62.71 12.08 38.91
N GLU A 55 63.61 11.20 38.43
CA GLU A 55 63.28 9.81 38.06
C GLU A 55 62.68 9.05 39.26
N ASN A 56 63.31 9.21 40.44
CA ASN A 56 62.80 8.60 41.65
C ASN A 56 61.47 9.24 42.05
N GLU A 57 61.37 10.57 42.04
CA GLU A 57 60.14 11.25 42.47
C GLU A 57 58.93 10.88 41.60
N ILE A 58 59.08 10.84 40.28
CA ILE A 58 58.00 10.48 39.35
C ILE A 58 57.57 9.02 39.52
N ALA A 59 58.51 8.10 39.78
CA ALA A 59 58.20 6.68 39.98
C ALA A 59 57.37 6.41 41.25
N TRP A 60 57.50 7.29 42.26
CA TRP A 60 56.84 7.20 43.56
C TRP A 60 55.53 7.99 43.66
N LEU A 61 55.14 8.78 42.66
CA LEU A 61 53.87 9.51 42.64
C LEU A 61 52.68 8.59 42.88
N GLU A 62 51.73 9.02 43.72
CA GLU A 62 50.46 8.31 43.91
C GLU A 62 49.46 8.59 42.78
N SER A 63 48.40 7.78 42.70
CA SER A 63 47.32 8.02 41.74
C SER A 63 46.64 9.36 42.03
N GLY A 64 46.66 10.26 41.04
CA GLY A 64 46.15 11.63 41.19
C GLY A 64 47.24 12.66 41.50
N GLU A 65 48.50 12.26 41.67
CA GLU A 65 49.64 13.17 41.74
C GLU A 65 50.36 13.28 40.39
N ALA A 66 50.94 14.43 40.12
CA ALA A 66 51.71 14.71 38.91
C ALA A 66 52.82 15.72 39.15
N VAL A 67 53.89 15.64 38.37
CA VAL A 67 54.90 16.70 38.24
C VAL A 67 54.52 17.59 37.05
N ILE A 68 54.41 18.89 37.28
CA ILE A 68 54.21 19.89 36.21
C ILE A 68 55.53 20.61 35.96
N THR A 69 55.95 20.70 34.71
CA THR A 69 57.16 21.41 34.26
C THR A 69 56.93 22.13 32.92
N GLY A 70 57.79 23.08 32.58
CA GLY A 70 57.75 23.85 31.33
C GLY A 70 57.24 25.29 31.50
N GLU A 71 56.70 25.86 30.41
CA GLU A 71 56.30 27.28 30.34
C GLU A 71 55.22 27.66 31.37
N ALA A 72 54.34 26.73 31.76
CA ALA A 72 53.26 27.01 32.71
C ALA A 72 53.74 27.28 34.16
N VAL A 73 54.95 26.86 34.51
CA VAL A 73 55.50 26.97 35.88
C VAL A 73 56.90 27.59 35.89
N GLU A 74 57.18 28.43 34.89
CA GLU A 74 58.48 29.12 34.73
C GLU A 74 59.70 28.18 34.77
N ARG A 75 59.52 26.94 34.28
CA ARG A 75 60.55 25.86 34.26
C ARG A 75 61.06 25.42 35.64
N ILE A 76 60.34 25.75 36.71
CA ILE A 76 60.57 25.16 38.03
C ILE A 76 59.57 24.01 38.20
N PRO A 77 60.02 22.76 38.25
CA PRO A 77 59.11 21.63 38.38
C PRO A 77 58.40 21.65 39.73
N ILE A 78 57.08 21.45 39.72
CA ILE A 78 56.27 21.38 40.93
C ILE A 78 55.49 20.07 40.99
N VAL A 79 55.49 19.44 42.16
CA VAL A 79 54.60 18.30 42.44
C VAL A 79 53.23 18.84 42.84
N VAL A 80 52.19 18.38 42.15
CA VAL A 80 50.81 18.79 42.41
C VAL A 80 49.93 17.57 42.64
N ARG A 81 48.91 17.75 43.48
CA ARG A 81 47.82 16.79 43.63
C ARG A 81 46.62 17.27 42.81
N ILE A 82 46.26 16.50 41.79
CA ILE A 82 45.14 16.82 40.90
C ILE A 82 43.83 16.55 41.64
N ARG A 83 42.95 17.57 41.64
CA ARG A 83 41.62 17.44 42.22
C ARG A 83 40.82 16.32 41.55
N PRO A 84 39.91 15.66 42.28
CA PRO A 84 38.96 14.73 41.67
C PRO A 84 38.13 15.41 40.56
N ARG A 85 37.79 14.63 39.54
CA ARG A 85 36.99 15.10 38.42
C ARG A 85 35.55 15.36 38.85
N GLU A 86 35.03 16.55 38.53
CA GLU A 86 33.63 16.92 38.79
C GLU A 86 32.66 16.61 37.64
N THR A 87 33.17 16.40 36.41
CA THR A 87 32.35 16.14 35.23
C THR A 87 32.06 14.64 35.07
N LYS A 88 30.83 14.28 34.66
CA LYS A 88 30.37 12.88 34.56
C LYS A 88 30.95 12.07 33.38
N HIS A 89 31.62 12.69 32.41
CA HIS A 89 32.03 12.03 31.16
C HIS A 89 33.39 11.28 31.22
N GLY A 90 33.55 10.18 31.97
CA GLY A 90 34.80 9.40 32.02
C GLY A 90 34.56 7.90 31.83
N GLY A 91 35.49 7.19 31.19
CA GLY A 91 35.44 5.73 31.11
C GLY A 91 35.70 5.12 32.48
N GLU A 92 34.69 4.50 33.09
CA GLU A 92 34.86 3.73 34.32
C GLU A 92 35.73 2.49 34.05
N GLY A 93 36.79 2.31 34.84
CA GLY A 93 37.65 1.12 34.76
C GLY A 93 36.92 -0.10 35.30
N PHE A 94 36.82 -1.15 34.49
CA PHE A 94 36.25 -2.45 34.86
C PHE A 94 37.22 -3.21 35.79
N ASN A 95 36.78 -3.59 37.00
CA ASN A 95 37.56 -4.43 37.92
C ASN A 95 36.96 -5.86 37.98
N PRO A 96 37.62 -6.87 37.36
CA PRO A 96 37.06 -8.22 37.24
C PRO A 96 36.88 -8.97 38.58
N LEU A 97 37.51 -8.49 39.65
CA LEU A 97 37.55 -9.17 40.94
C LEU A 97 36.33 -8.89 41.83
N ASP A 98 35.53 -7.88 41.50
CA ASP A 98 34.27 -7.58 42.22
C ASP A 98 33.18 -8.66 41.98
N TYR A 99 33.39 -9.56 41.02
CA TYR A 99 32.47 -10.64 40.66
C TYR A 99 32.92 -12.04 41.09
N ALA A 100 34.05 -12.18 41.82
CA ALA A 100 34.52 -13.47 42.30
C ALA A 100 33.99 -13.79 43.71
N VAL A 101 32.78 -14.35 43.79
CA VAL A 101 32.22 -14.92 45.03
C VAL A 101 33.01 -16.17 45.44
N LYS A 102 33.39 -16.26 46.73
CA LYS A 102 34.08 -17.40 47.35
C LYS A 102 33.22 -18.68 47.31
N PRO A 103 33.74 -19.84 46.86
CA PRO A 103 33.01 -21.11 46.91
C PRO A 103 33.33 -21.90 48.18
N GLY A 104 32.29 -22.33 48.89
CA GLY A 104 32.32 -23.45 49.82
C GLY A 104 31.40 -24.56 49.32
N GLU A 105 32.00 -25.74 49.09
CA GLU A 105 31.41 -27.10 49.11
C GLU A 105 30.29 -27.39 48.08
N GLY A 106 30.32 -28.39 47.20
CA GLY A 106 31.10 -29.60 47.04
C GLY A 106 30.18 -30.62 46.31
N VAL A 107 30.73 -31.34 45.33
CA VAL A 107 30.17 -32.55 44.68
C VAL A 107 29.13 -32.39 43.55
N ALA A 108 28.31 -31.34 43.47
CA ALA A 108 27.50 -31.07 42.26
C ALA A 108 28.33 -30.47 41.10
N ALA A 109 29.57 -30.06 41.39
CA ALA A 109 30.39 -29.23 40.51
C ALA A 109 30.85 -29.94 39.24
N ARG A 110 31.16 -31.24 39.20
CA ARG A 110 31.75 -31.84 37.98
C ARG A 110 30.76 -32.07 36.83
N SER A 111 29.50 -32.39 37.13
CA SER A 111 28.44 -32.51 36.11
C SER A 111 27.93 -31.15 35.68
N LEU A 112 27.77 -30.21 36.63
CA LEU A 112 27.51 -28.81 36.32
C LEU A 112 28.69 -28.13 35.63
N GLU A 113 29.93 -28.57 35.80
CA GLU A 113 31.12 -28.01 35.14
C GLU A 113 31.28 -28.55 33.71
N ARG A 114 30.81 -29.78 33.42
CA ARG A 114 30.71 -30.27 32.03
C ARG A 114 29.54 -29.63 31.30
N LEU A 115 28.38 -29.52 31.96
CA LEU A 115 27.23 -28.78 31.42
C LEU A 115 27.55 -27.29 31.32
N SER A 116 28.20 -26.68 32.31
CA SER A 116 28.61 -25.27 32.25
C SER A 116 29.76 -25.06 31.28
N LYS A 117 30.68 -26.00 31.06
CA LYS A 117 31.69 -25.91 29.97
C LYS A 117 31.07 -26.11 28.59
N THR A 118 30.04 -26.94 28.45
CA THR A 118 29.33 -27.13 27.17
C THR A 118 28.43 -25.94 26.88
N VAL A 119 27.67 -25.49 27.88
CA VAL A 119 26.86 -24.26 27.86
C VAL A 119 27.75 -23.04 27.72
N THR A 120 28.88 -22.89 28.41
CA THR A 120 29.82 -21.75 28.15
C THR A 120 30.50 -21.89 26.81
N ARG A 121 30.72 -23.09 26.25
CA ARG A 121 31.25 -23.25 24.88
C ARG A 121 30.20 -22.93 23.81
N GLU A 122 28.92 -23.19 24.07
CA GLU A 122 27.79 -22.82 23.19
C GLU A 122 27.42 -21.34 23.34
N VAL A 123 27.36 -20.82 24.57
CA VAL A 123 27.18 -19.40 24.90
C VAL A 123 28.35 -18.54 24.42
N SER A 124 29.60 -19.04 24.46
CA SER A 124 30.75 -18.33 23.86
C SER A 124 30.78 -18.40 22.33
N LYS A 125 30.13 -19.40 21.71
CA LYS A 125 29.87 -19.41 20.25
C LYS A 125 28.73 -18.46 19.86
N LEU A 126 27.73 -18.31 20.74
CA LEU A 126 26.62 -17.34 20.62
C LEU A 126 27.07 -15.88 20.76
N GLN A 127 28.22 -15.61 21.41
CA GLN A 127 28.65 -14.24 21.75
C GLN A 127 29.84 -13.69 20.96
N LYS A 128 30.63 -14.54 20.27
CA LYS A 128 31.79 -14.04 19.55
C LYS A 128 31.36 -13.40 18.23
N GLN A 129 31.15 -12.08 18.29
CA GLN A 129 31.01 -11.25 17.10
C GLN A 129 32.12 -11.59 16.11
N PRO A 130 31.81 -11.83 14.83
CA PRO A 130 32.80 -12.15 13.84
C PRO A 130 33.83 -11.03 13.71
N VAL A 131 35.11 -11.36 13.62
CA VAL A 131 36.16 -10.36 13.39
C VAL A 131 36.11 -9.95 11.92
N SER A 132 35.95 -8.65 11.64
CA SER A 132 36.05 -8.11 10.29
C SER A 132 37.43 -7.51 10.03
N ALA A 133 37.83 -7.50 8.76
CA ALA A 133 39.07 -6.88 8.33
C ALA A 133 39.06 -5.35 8.51
N LEU A 134 40.25 -4.76 8.65
CA LEU A 134 40.43 -3.32 8.60
C LEU A 134 39.91 -2.78 7.26
N GLY A 135 38.93 -1.87 7.29
CA GLY A 135 38.23 -1.38 6.09
C GLY A 135 36.88 -2.05 5.80
N LEU A 136 36.38 -2.92 6.68
CA LEU A 136 35.00 -3.40 6.66
C LEU A 136 34.36 -3.19 8.05
N PRO A 137 33.95 -1.95 8.38
CA PRO A 137 33.24 -1.67 9.63
C PRO A 137 31.96 -2.51 9.71
N GLN A 138 31.61 -2.92 10.93
CA GLN A 138 30.42 -3.70 11.21
C GLN A 138 29.37 -2.82 11.86
N VAL A 139 28.15 -2.93 11.36
CA VAL A 139 26.97 -2.24 11.90
C VAL A 139 25.81 -3.23 12.03
N PHE A 140 24.86 -2.91 12.87
CA PHE A 140 23.71 -3.76 13.17
C PHE A 140 22.43 -2.96 12.98
N LEU A 141 21.43 -3.58 12.35
CA LEU A 141 20.08 -3.03 12.37
C LEU A 141 19.43 -3.31 13.73
N PRO A 142 18.58 -2.39 14.23
CA PRO A 142 17.87 -2.56 15.48
C PRO A 142 16.81 -3.66 15.39
N VAL A 143 16.33 -4.08 16.57
CA VAL A 143 15.17 -4.96 16.71
C VAL A 143 13.97 -4.08 17.00
N GLU A 144 13.17 -3.81 15.98
CA GLU A 144 11.91 -3.05 16.06
C GLU A 144 10.69 -3.98 16.17
N VAL A 145 10.77 -5.17 15.59
CA VAL A 145 9.73 -6.20 15.62
C VAL A 145 10.27 -7.44 16.33
N SER A 146 9.74 -7.70 17.52
CA SER A 146 10.12 -8.84 18.36
C SER A 146 9.27 -10.08 18.06
N GLU A 147 9.65 -11.22 18.65
CA GLU A 147 8.83 -12.44 18.62
C GLU A 147 7.43 -12.26 19.22
N VAL A 148 7.29 -11.38 20.22
CA VAL A 148 6.00 -11.11 20.88
C VAL A 148 5.05 -10.38 19.93
N ASP A 149 5.58 -9.43 19.16
CA ASP A 149 4.79 -8.64 18.21
C ASP A 149 4.26 -9.52 17.08
N VAL A 150 5.10 -10.41 16.55
CA VAL A 150 4.70 -11.38 15.52
C VAL A 150 3.68 -12.37 16.07
N LEU A 151 3.90 -12.90 17.27
CA LEU A 151 2.94 -13.81 17.90
C LEU A 151 1.57 -13.15 18.11
N ALA A 152 1.55 -11.88 18.55
CA ALA A 152 0.32 -11.11 18.70
C ALA A 152 -0.41 -10.91 17.36
N LYS A 153 0.33 -10.62 16.28
CA LYS A 153 -0.24 -10.52 14.91
C LYS A 153 -0.79 -11.85 14.41
N LEU A 154 -0.09 -12.95 14.66
CA LEU A 154 -0.55 -14.28 14.27
C LEU A 154 -1.82 -14.68 15.02
N ARG A 155 -1.88 -14.46 16.34
CA ARG A 155 -3.08 -14.77 17.15
C ARG A 155 -4.29 -13.92 16.82
N SER A 156 -4.10 -12.71 16.30
CA SER A 156 -5.23 -11.86 15.88
C SER A 156 -5.80 -12.22 14.51
N HIS A 157 -4.99 -12.79 13.61
CA HIS A 157 -5.39 -13.12 12.25
C HIS A 157 -5.75 -14.60 12.05
N VAL A 158 -5.06 -15.51 12.74
CA VAL A 158 -5.35 -16.94 12.70
C VAL A 158 -6.46 -17.25 13.69
N THR A 159 -7.68 -17.47 13.17
CA THR A 159 -8.86 -17.83 13.96
C THR A 159 -9.07 -19.35 13.97
N GLY A 160 -9.63 -19.90 15.07
CA GLY A 160 -9.97 -21.33 15.19
C GLY A 160 -8.80 -22.30 15.46
N VAL A 161 -7.57 -21.78 15.53
CA VAL A 161 -6.34 -22.53 15.82
C VAL A 161 -5.53 -21.78 16.87
N ASP A 162 -5.09 -22.49 17.91
CA ASP A 162 -4.16 -21.96 18.90
C ASP A 162 -2.74 -21.91 18.28
N VAL A 163 -2.09 -20.76 18.43
CA VAL A 163 -0.77 -20.49 17.86
C VAL A 163 0.21 -20.16 18.97
N ASP A 164 1.30 -20.94 19.03
CA ASP A 164 2.40 -20.79 19.97
C ASP A 164 3.77 -20.91 19.29
N LEU A 165 4.78 -20.25 19.85
CA LEU A 165 6.17 -20.37 19.41
C LEU A 165 6.88 -21.45 20.24
N VAL A 166 7.33 -22.52 19.59
CA VAL A 166 8.02 -23.65 20.23
C VAL A 166 9.48 -23.33 20.47
N SER A 167 10.13 -22.73 19.46
CA SER A 167 11.52 -22.31 19.52
C SER A 167 11.69 -21.05 18.70
N VAL A 168 12.46 -20.10 19.21
CA VAL A 168 12.82 -18.86 18.52
C VAL A 168 14.33 -18.69 18.64
N GLU A 169 15.00 -18.56 17.51
CA GLU A 169 16.44 -18.33 17.43
C GLU A 169 16.73 -17.05 16.66
N LEU A 170 17.38 -16.08 17.30
CA LEU A 170 17.85 -14.87 16.65
C LEU A 170 19.16 -15.14 15.92
N THR A 171 19.18 -14.88 14.61
CA THR A 171 20.37 -15.00 13.76
C THR A 171 20.63 -13.67 13.04
N TYR A 172 21.84 -13.15 13.20
CA TYR A 172 22.34 -12.01 12.44
C TYR A 172 22.80 -12.46 11.05
N MET A 173 22.06 -12.04 10.03
CA MET A 173 22.32 -12.35 8.63
C MET A 173 23.21 -11.25 8.01
N PRO A 174 24.31 -11.59 7.33
CA PRO A 174 25.24 -10.59 6.80
C PRO A 174 24.73 -10.01 5.48
N ALA A 175 24.74 -8.68 5.40
CA ALA A 175 24.50 -7.90 4.19
C ALA A 175 25.65 -6.90 3.99
N LEU A 176 26.00 -6.59 2.75
CA LEU A 176 26.97 -5.57 2.41
C LEU A 176 26.21 -4.31 2.00
N TYR A 177 26.39 -3.23 2.76
CA TYR A 177 25.97 -1.90 2.33
C TYR A 177 27.17 -1.21 1.68
N CYS A 178 26.97 -0.71 0.46
CA CYS A 178 27.98 0.07 -0.22
C CYS A 178 27.38 1.27 -0.94
N GLU A 179 28.16 2.35 -0.93
CA GLU A 179 27.86 3.60 -1.58
C GLU A 179 29.09 4.08 -2.33
N VAL A 180 28.93 4.34 -3.62
CA VAL A 180 29.97 4.82 -4.51
C VAL A 180 29.51 6.13 -5.11
N GLU A 181 30.33 7.16 -5.00
CA GLU A 181 30.11 8.45 -5.64
C GLU A 181 31.03 8.57 -6.86
N ALA A 182 30.46 8.95 -8.00
CA ALA A 182 31.19 9.26 -9.21
C ALA A 182 31.23 10.78 -9.38
N ASN A 183 32.42 11.36 -9.34
CA ASN A 183 32.65 12.78 -9.54
C ASN A 183 33.36 12.98 -10.88
N ILE A 184 32.60 13.28 -11.93
CA ILE A 184 33.14 13.42 -13.29
C ILE A 184 33.50 14.89 -13.53
N GLU A 185 34.78 15.17 -13.77
CA GLU A 185 35.29 16.48 -14.19
C GLU A 185 36.27 16.30 -15.36
N ARG A 186 35.77 16.48 -16.60
CA ARG A 186 36.56 16.27 -17.83
C ARG A 186 36.59 17.53 -18.67
N SER A 187 37.68 17.74 -19.41
CA SER A 187 37.87 18.91 -20.28
C SER A 187 37.39 18.71 -21.72
N ASN A 188 37.28 17.46 -22.20
CA ASN A 188 36.82 17.15 -23.54
C ASN A 188 36.01 15.83 -23.61
N PRO A 189 34.68 15.89 -23.74
CA PRO A 189 33.83 17.09 -23.62
C PRO A 189 33.95 17.73 -22.22
N ASN A 190 33.70 19.05 -22.13
CA ASN A 190 33.70 19.76 -20.84
C ASN A 190 32.49 19.29 -20.01
N LEU A 191 32.71 18.40 -19.05
CA LEU A 191 31.69 17.75 -18.25
C LEU A 191 32.00 17.96 -16.77
N LYS A 192 30.99 18.33 -15.99
CA LYS A 192 31.12 18.46 -14.53
C LYS A 192 29.84 18.06 -13.82
N TYR A 193 29.76 16.82 -13.36
CA TYR A 193 28.60 16.34 -12.62
C TYR A 193 28.99 15.27 -11.61
N SER A 194 28.14 15.07 -10.60
CA SER A 194 28.24 13.95 -9.67
C SER A 194 27.06 13.00 -9.85
N ASP A 195 27.28 11.72 -9.55
CA ASP A 195 26.26 10.67 -9.48
C ASP A 195 26.60 9.70 -8.35
N SER A 196 25.64 8.93 -7.87
CA SER A 196 25.89 7.96 -6.81
C SER A 196 25.17 6.63 -7.00
N LEU A 197 25.78 5.58 -6.47
CA LEU A 197 25.28 4.22 -6.51
C LEU A 197 25.25 3.65 -5.10
N GLN A 198 24.04 3.37 -4.62
CA GLN A 198 23.81 2.70 -3.34
C GLN A 198 23.30 1.28 -3.56
N ARG A 199 23.80 0.32 -2.76
CA ARG A 199 23.38 -1.08 -2.78
C ARG A 199 23.30 -1.66 -1.38
N LEU A 200 22.37 -2.60 -1.22
CA LEU A 200 22.23 -3.44 -0.03
C LEU A 200 22.16 -4.88 -0.52
N ILE A 201 23.25 -5.62 -0.30
CA ILE A 201 23.46 -6.92 -0.94
C ILE A 201 23.47 -8.03 0.12
N PRO A 202 22.62 -9.06 0.02
CA PRO A 202 22.71 -10.20 0.91
C PRO A 202 23.97 -11.01 0.57
N ILE A 203 24.82 -11.24 1.57
CA ILE A 203 26.10 -11.96 1.40
C ILE A 203 26.17 -13.20 2.29
N GLY A 204 25.04 -13.82 2.60
CA GLY A 204 24.96 -15.09 3.32
C GLY A 204 25.61 -16.23 2.53
N ALA A 205 26.03 -17.29 3.21
CA ALA A 205 26.66 -18.44 2.57
C ALA A 205 25.79 -19.08 1.48
N GLU A 206 24.46 -19.03 1.59
CA GLU A 206 23.54 -19.49 0.53
C GLU A 206 23.62 -18.70 -0.77
N ALA A 207 24.08 -17.45 -0.76
CA ALA A 207 24.16 -16.62 -1.96
C ALA A 207 25.22 -17.12 -2.95
N GLY A 208 26.27 -17.80 -2.45
CA GLY A 208 27.40 -18.30 -3.24
C GLY A 208 28.33 -17.18 -3.74
N GLU A 209 27.80 -16.26 -4.55
CA GLU A 209 28.50 -15.11 -5.13
C GLU A 209 27.79 -13.78 -4.80
N ILE A 210 28.50 -12.66 -4.93
CA ILE A 210 27.96 -11.33 -4.63
C ILE A 210 27.14 -10.84 -5.83
N ASN A 211 25.82 -10.74 -5.67
CA ASN A 211 24.95 -10.13 -6.67
C ASN A 211 24.86 -8.61 -6.47
N TRP A 212 25.69 -7.86 -7.20
CA TRP A 212 25.78 -6.40 -7.13
C TRP A 212 24.51 -5.65 -7.59
N ASP A 213 23.57 -6.31 -8.27
CA ASP A 213 22.28 -5.71 -8.67
C ASP A 213 21.26 -5.67 -7.51
N SER A 214 21.55 -6.32 -6.39
CA SER A 214 20.64 -6.40 -5.23
C SER A 214 20.47 -5.05 -4.53
N THR A 215 19.22 -4.66 -4.30
CA THR A 215 18.82 -3.46 -3.53
C THR A 215 18.05 -3.79 -2.25
N GLU A 216 17.92 -5.08 -1.93
CA GLU A 216 17.26 -5.60 -0.74
C GLU A 216 18.04 -6.78 -0.18
N ALA A 217 18.02 -6.94 1.14
CA ALA A 217 18.62 -8.07 1.82
C ALA A 217 17.67 -8.61 2.90
N TYR A 218 17.36 -9.91 2.85
CA TYR A 218 16.52 -10.62 3.82
C TYR A 218 15.16 -9.95 4.12
N GLY A 219 14.55 -9.32 3.12
CA GLY A 219 13.25 -8.64 3.25
C GLY A 219 13.31 -7.19 3.75
N VAL A 220 14.51 -6.65 3.93
CA VAL A 220 14.77 -5.22 4.21
C VAL A 220 15.22 -4.53 2.93
N SER A 221 14.55 -3.44 2.58
CA SER A 221 14.91 -2.62 1.42
C SER A 221 16.05 -1.63 1.73
N LEU A 222 16.73 -1.15 0.69
CA LEU A 222 17.75 -0.10 0.82
C LEU A 222 17.24 1.14 1.56
N SER A 223 16.04 1.62 1.21
CA SER A 223 15.44 2.80 1.85
C SER A 223 15.17 2.59 3.34
N GLU A 224 14.67 1.41 3.72
CA GLU A 224 14.44 1.06 5.12
C GLU A 224 15.79 1.03 5.87
N ALA A 225 16.79 0.32 5.35
CA ALA A 225 18.10 0.21 5.97
C ALA A 225 18.84 1.54 6.15
N THR A 226 18.71 2.48 5.21
CA THR A 226 19.33 3.81 5.30
C THR A 226 18.55 4.75 6.22
N SER A 227 17.23 4.56 6.37
CA SER A 227 16.39 5.38 7.26
C SER A 227 16.51 5.03 8.74
N THR A 228 16.95 3.80 9.05
CA THR A 228 17.05 3.29 10.40
C THR A 228 18.38 3.67 11.06
N GLU A 229 18.36 3.99 12.36
CA GLU A 229 19.58 4.25 13.12
C GLU A 229 20.43 2.97 13.28
N LEU A 230 21.65 3.01 12.72
CA LEU A 230 22.58 1.89 12.75
C LEU A 230 23.28 1.78 14.11
N LEU A 231 23.31 0.57 14.66
CA LEU A 231 23.99 0.26 15.92
C LEU A 231 25.42 -0.23 15.66
N THR A 232 26.35 0.11 16.54
CA THR A 232 27.75 -0.35 16.48
C THR A 232 27.99 -1.70 17.18
N SER A 233 26.97 -2.20 17.90
CA SER A 233 26.99 -3.46 18.63
C SER A 233 25.66 -4.20 18.47
N PRO A 234 25.64 -5.54 18.60
CA PRO A 234 24.40 -6.31 18.44
C PRO A 234 23.38 -5.93 19.52
N PRO A 235 22.12 -5.64 19.16
CA PRO A 235 21.11 -5.22 20.12
C PRO A 235 20.73 -6.31 21.14
N GLN A 236 20.87 -7.59 20.77
CA GLN A 236 20.54 -8.75 21.59
C GLN A 236 21.51 -9.91 21.32
N LEU A 237 21.46 -10.96 22.14
CA LEU A 237 22.29 -12.16 21.91
C LEU A 237 21.69 -13.00 20.76
N GLY A 238 22.53 -13.41 19.81
CA GLY A 238 22.09 -14.19 18.66
C GLY A 238 23.25 -14.84 17.91
N TYR A 239 22.92 -15.80 17.06
CA TYR A 239 23.89 -16.47 16.19
C TYR A 239 24.32 -15.57 15.03
N TYR A 240 25.49 -15.81 14.47
CA TYR A 240 25.95 -15.10 13.27
C TYR A 240 25.99 -16.04 12.09
N HIS A 241 25.27 -15.69 11.04
CA HIS A 241 25.31 -16.45 9.80
C HIS A 241 26.64 -16.20 9.07
N ARG A 242 27.17 -17.24 8.44
CA ARG A 242 28.43 -17.14 7.70
C ARG A 242 28.23 -16.34 6.42
N ALA A 243 29.18 -15.47 6.11
CA ALA A 243 29.21 -14.75 4.84
C ALA A 243 29.75 -15.63 3.68
N CYS A 244 29.42 -15.30 2.44
CA CYS A 244 29.89 -16.00 1.23
C CYS A 244 31.39 -15.83 0.96
N PHE A 245 32.04 -14.85 1.61
CA PHE A 245 33.48 -14.66 1.58
C PHE A 245 34.07 -14.48 2.99
N ASN A 246 35.41 -14.53 3.10
CA ASN A 246 36.09 -14.34 4.37
C ASN A 246 36.17 -12.86 4.76
N ILE A 247 35.22 -12.42 5.59
CA ILE A 247 35.14 -11.03 6.09
C ILE A 247 36.35 -10.60 6.96
N SER A 248 37.15 -11.54 7.46
CA SER A 248 38.33 -11.26 8.29
C SER A 248 39.61 -11.06 7.47
N ASP A 249 39.61 -11.48 6.20
CA ASP A 249 40.78 -11.40 5.33
C ASP A 249 40.80 -10.06 4.57
N SER A 250 41.78 -9.22 4.88
CA SER A 250 41.94 -7.91 4.25
C SER A 250 42.22 -7.98 2.75
N LYS A 251 42.86 -9.05 2.26
CA LYS A 251 43.09 -9.25 0.82
C LYS A 251 41.79 -9.50 0.07
N THR A 252 40.94 -10.38 0.60
CA THR A 252 39.61 -10.65 0.05
C THR A 252 38.74 -9.39 0.06
N VAL A 253 38.71 -8.65 1.16
CA VAL A 253 37.95 -7.39 1.26
C VAL A 253 38.44 -6.34 0.25
N LYS A 254 39.76 -6.23 0.05
CA LYS A 254 40.32 -5.33 -0.97
C LYS A 254 39.88 -5.71 -2.38
N LYS A 255 39.91 -7.00 -2.72
CA LYS A 255 39.44 -7.50 -4.02
C LYS A 255 37.96 -7.18 -4.27
N ILE A 256 37.11 -7.34 -3.26
CA ILE A 256 35.68 -7.03 -3.36
C ILE A 256 35.45 -5.52 -3.58
N ARG A 257 36.27 -4.65 -2.97
CA ARG A 257 36.22 -3.21 -3.23
C ARG A 257 36.61 -2.85 -4.67
N GLU A 258 37.61 -3.53 -5.23
CA GLU A 258 38.00 -3.38 -6.65
C GLU A 258 36.88 -3.86 -7.58
N GLU A 259 36.23 -4.98 -7.28
CA GLU A 259 35.06 -5.50 -8.01
C GLU A 259 33.86 -4.51 -7.93
N LEU A 260 33.63 -3.88 -6.78
CA LEU A 260 32.61 -2.83 -6.62
C LEU A 260 32.89 -1.60 -7.50
N ILE A 261 34.14 -1.14 -7.57
CA ILE A 261 34.52 0.01 -8.42
C ILE A 261 34.27 -0.33 -9.90
N ALA A 262 34.69 -1.51 -10.33
CA ALA A 262 34.44 -1.97 -11.71
C ALA A 262 32.93 -2.05 -12.02
N TYR A 263 32.14 -2.60 -11.09
CA TYR A 263 30.69 -2.63 -11.22
C TYR A 263 30.07 -1.22 -11.26
N ALA A 264 30.49 -0.33 -10.36
CA ALA A 264 29.99 1.05 -10.30
C ALA A 264 30.31 1.83 -11.58
N ALA A 265 31.51 1.67 -12.13
CA ALA A 265 31.88 2.25 -13.42
C ALA A 265 30.89 1.86 -14.52
N THR A 266 30.52 0.58 -14.59
CA THR A 266 29.56 0.11 -15.62
C THR A 266 28.13 0.61 -15.38
N LYS A 267 27.66 0.66 -14.13
CA LYS A 267 26.27 1.06 -13.81
C LYS A 267 26.04 2.58 -13.84
N LEU A 268 27.07 3.37 -13.51
CA LEU A 268 27.03 4.83 -13.57
C LEU A 268 27.36 5.37 -14.96
N ALA A 269 27.63 4.48 -15.93
CA ALA A 269 27.81 4.86 -17.32
C ALA A 269 26.53 5.49 -17.89
N ARG A 270 26.64 6.69 -18.45
CA ARG A 270 25.51 7.45 -18.99
C ARG A 270 25.77 7.97 -20.37
N VAL A 271 24.71 8.07 -21.16
CA VAL A 271 24.75 8.76 -22.46
C VAL A 271 24.60 10.25 -22.21
N VAL A 272 25.61 11.02 -22.59
CA VAL A 272 25.61 12.48 -22.51
C VAL A 272 25.54 13.05 -23.92
N PHE A 273 24.60 13.96 -24.14
CA PHE A 273 24.53 14.76 -25.36
C PHE A 273 25.31 16.04 -25.15
N TYR A 274 26.13 16.46 -26.11
CA TYR A 274 26.87 17.72 -26.00
C TYR A 274 26.94 18.48 -27.32
N SER A 275 27.09 19.80 -27.21
CA SER A 275 27.28 20.73 -28.32
C SER A 275 28.64 21.42 -28.19
N LYS A 276 29.59 21.05 -29.04
CA LYS A 276 30.94 21.64 -29.05
C LYS A 276 30.94 23.16 -29.27
N LYS A 277 29.98 23.66 -30.05
CA LYS A 277 29.85 25.10 -30.37
C LYS A 277 29.34 25.92 -29.20
N LEU A 278 28.45 25.35 -28.38
CA LEU A 278 27.88 26.01 -27.21
C LEU A 278 28.64 25.69 -25.91
N GLY A 279 29.51 24.68 -25.93
CA GLY A 279 30.23 24.21 -24.73
C GLY A 279 29.31 23.56 -23.68
N LYS A 280 28.07 23.20 -24.06
CA LYS A 280 27.07 22.63 -23.16
C LYS A 280 26.86 21.14 -23.37
N TYR A 281 26.36 20.50 -22.33
CA TYR A 281 25.97 19.10 -22.31
C TYR A 281 24.65 18.88 -21.58
N SER A 282 23.99 17.75 -21.82
CA SER A 282 22.78 17.31 -21.13
C SER A 282 23.07 16.11 -20.24
N LEU A 283 22.49 16.12 -19.05
CA LEU A 283 22.40 14.94 -18.18
C LEU A 283 21.17 14.08 -18.49
N SER A 284 20.26 14.56 -19.34
CA SER A 284 19.07 13.81 -19.73
C SER A 284 19.37 12.82 -20.85
N SER A 285 18.66 11.70 -20.83
CA SER A 285 18.66 10.71 -21.91
C SER A 285 17.83 11.13 -23.13
N ASP A 286 17.16 12.29 -23.08
CA ASP A 286 16.32 12.80 -24.16
C ASP A 286 17.07 13.82 -25.04
N ARG A 287 17.37 13.38 -26.26
CA ARG A 287 18.01 14.20 -27.28
C ARG A 287 17.17 15.41 -27.69
N GLN A 288 15.84 15.28 -27.75
CA GLN A 288 14.95 16.37 -28.20
C GLN A 288 14.88 17.47 -27.14
N ALA A 289 14.78 17.10 -25.86
CA ALA A 289 14.83 18.04 -24.75
C ALA A 289 16.12 18.87 -24.77
N PHE A 290 17.29 18.23 -24.97
CA PHE A 290 18.55 18.96 -25.07
C PHE A 290 18.63 19.87 -26.31
N MET A 291 18.10 19.44 -27.45
CA MET A 291 18.04 20.28 -28.64
C MET A 291 17.19 21.53 -28.41
N ALA A 292 16.05 21.41 -27.72
CA ALA A 292 15.21 22.55 -27.36
C ALA A 292 15.93 23.51 -26.40
N GLU A 293 16.66 22.99 -25.41
CA GLU A 293 17.46 23.79 -24.48
C GLU A 293 18.55 24.58 -25.21
N CYS A 294 19.29 23.94 -26.12
CA CYS A 294 20.28 24.60 -26.96
C CYS A 294 19.67 25.71 -27.83
N LEU A 295 18.50 25.47 -28.42
CA LEU A 295 17.82 26.47 -29.25
C LEU A 295 17.33 27.67 -28.42
N LYS A 296 16.85 27.43 -27.20
CA LYS A 296 16.44 28.49 -26.28
C LYS A 296 17.60 29.41 -25.93
N GLU A 297 18.76 28.85 -25.59
CA GLU A 297 19.94 29.65 -25.26
C GLU A 297 20.49 30.41 -26.47
N ILE A 298 20.48 29.79 -27.67
CA ILE A 298 20.83 30.52 -28.90
C ILE A 298 19.91 31.74 -29.09
N ALA A 299 18.62 31.62 -28.78
CA ALA A 299 17.68 32.73 -28.84
C ALA A 299 17.95 33.80 -27.75
N GLU A 300 18.38 33.38 -26.55
CA GLU A 300 18.79 34.31 -25.49
C GLU A 300 20.07 35.08 -25.87
N ILE A 301 21.06 34.42 -26.49
CA ILE A 301 22.27 35.06 -27.03
C ILE A 301 21.89 36.08 -28.11
N GLU A 302 21.05 35.67 -29.09
CA GLU A 302 20.54 36.54 -30.15
C GLU A 302 19.89 37.80 -29.56
N GLN A 303 18.99 37.61 -28.60
CA GLN A 303 18.29 38.72 -27.95
C GLN A 303 19.23 39.61 -27.12
N SER A 304 20.21 39.05 -26.42
CA SER A 304 21.14 39.83 -25.59
C SER A 304 22.10 40.68 -26.42
N GLU A 305 22.64 40.13 -27.51
CA GLU A 305 23.53 40.87 -28.42
C GLU A 305 22.77 41.95 -29.19
N GLU A 306 21.56 41.67 -29.67
CA GLU A 306 20.72 42.66 -30.35
C GLU A 306 20.37 43.83 -29.41
N ARG A 307 19.95 43.54 -28.16
CA ARG A 307 19.67 44.58 -27.15
C ARG A 307 20.89 45.45 -26.86
N ALA A 308 22.08 44.84 -26.68
CA ALA A 308 23.29 45.58 -26.39
C ALA A 308 23.73 46.50 -27.55
N LEU A 309 23.45 46.11 -28.80
CA LEU A 309 23.66 46.97 -29.96
C LEU A 309 22.64 48.12 -30.01
N GLU A 310 21.37 47.82 -29.71
CA GLU A 310 20.28 48.79 -29.72
C GLU A 310 20.47 49.86 -28.63
N GLU A 311 20.86 49.48 -27.41
CA GLU A 311 21.17 50.41 -26.32
C GLU A 311 22.30 51.38 -26.70
N LYS A 312 23.39 50.87 -27.29
CA LYS A 312 24.51 51.70 -27.77
C LYS A 312 24.09 52.67 -28.87
N LEU A 313 23.20 52.24 -29.76
CA LEU A 313 22.65 53.09 -30.81
C LEU A 313 21.80 54.20 -30.19
N ILE A 314 20.89 53.87 -29.28
CA ILE A 314 20.02 54.84 -28.60
C ILE A 314 20.85 55.89 -27.85
N GLU A 315 21.89 55.47 -27.13
CA GLU A 315 22.79 56.39 -26.41
C GLU A 315 23.48 57.36 -27.39
N SER A 316 24.06 56.83 -28.46
CA SER A 316 24.77 57.63 -29.49
C SER A 316 23.82 58.58 -30.23
N LEU A 317 22.60 58.15 -30.55
CA LEU A 317 21.58 58.98 -31.19
C LEU A 317 21.11 60.09 -30.25
N SER A 318 20.90 59.79 -28.97
CA SER A 318 20.53 60.77 -27.94
C SER A 318 21.56 61.90 -27.81
N GLU A 319 22.86 61.59 -27.87
CA GLU A 319 23.91 62.61 -27.87
C GLU A 319 23.87 63.51 -29.11
N ILE A 320 23.66 62.92 -30.29
CA ILE A 320 23.54 63.66 -31.55
C ILE A 320 22.29 64.54 -31.54
N ASP A 321 21.14 64.01 -31.14
CA ASP A 321 19.88 64.76 -31.10
C ASP A 321 19.98 65.93 -30.11
N LYS A 322 20.57 65.73 -28.92
CA LYS A 322 20.87 66.82 -27.98
C LYS A 322 21.82 67.86 -28.57
N ALA A 323 22.82 67.44 -29.35
CA ALA A 323 23.72 68.36 -30.02
C ALA A 323 22.99 69.17 -31.10
N VAL A 324 22.19 68.52 -31.95
CA VAL A 324 21.36 69.17 -32.98
C VAL A 324 20.42 70.20 -32.35
N GLU A 325 19.77 69.85 -31.25
CA GLU A 325 18.84 70.76 -30.56
C GLU A 325 19.56 72.01 -30.03
N ARG A 326 20.74 71.84 -29.40
CA ARG A 326 21.58 72.98 -28.99
C ARG A 326 21.96 73.90 -30.15
N TYR A 327 22.28 73.34 -31.32
CA TYR A 327 22.59 74.12 -32.51
C TYR A 327 21.35 74.81 -33.09
N ARG A 328 20.18 74.16 -33.08
CA ARG A 328 18.90 74.74 -33.52
C ARG A 328 18.48 75.92 -32.64
N GLU A 329 18.55 75.78 -31.33
CA GLU A 329 18.26 76.88 -30.40
C GLU A 329 19.19 78.07 -30.60
N ARG A 330 20.48 77.81 -30.85
CA ARG A 330 21.45 78.87 -31.15
C ARG A 330 21.16 79.54 -32.48
N LEU A 331 20.78 78.77 -33.50
CA LEU A 331 20.38 79.29 -34.81
C LEU A 331 19.15 80.19 -34.68
N GLN A 332 18.15 79.78 -33.88
CA GLN A 332 16.96 80.58 -33.61
C GLN A 332 17.32 81.90 -32.91
N ARG A 333 18.16 81.86 -31.86
CA ARG A 333 18.65 83.07 -31.19
C ARG A 333 19.38 84.03 -32.14
N LEU A 334 20.23 83.51 -33.02
CA LEU A 334 20.93 84.32 -34.02
C LEU A 334 19.97 84.87 -35.09
N SER A 335 18.95 84.09 -35.47
CA SER A 335 17.90 84.54 -36.37
C SER A 335 17.11 85.70 -35.78
N ASP A 336 16.75 85.62 -34.50
CA ASP A 336 16.04 86.70 -33.80
C ASP A 336 16.90 87.97 -33.69
N GLN A 337 18.18 87.82 -33.37
CA GLN A 337 19.14 88.93 -33.37
C GLN A 337 19.32 89.55 -34.76
N TYR A 338 19.38 88.71 -35.80
CA TYR A 338 19.46 89.15 -37.19
C TYR A 338 18.24 89.99 -37.54
N ASN A 339 17.04 89.49 -37.26
CA ASN A 339 15.78 90.18 -37.52
C ASN A 339 15.68 91.52 -36.76
N ALA A 340 16.10 91.55 -35.49
CA ALA A 340 16.11 92.78 -34.69
C ALA A 340 17.08 93.84 -35.26
N ILE A 341 18.31 93.44 -35.62
CA ILE A 341 19.29 94.35 -36.21
C ILE A 341 18.87 94.79 -37.62
N MET A 342 18.20 93.93 -38.38
CA MET A 342 17.62 94.29 -39.68
C MET A 342 16.58 95.39 -39.52
N LEU A 343 15.70 95.31 -38.51
CA LEU A 343 14.73 96.36 -38.23
C LEU A 343 15.41 97.69 -37.88
N GLU A 344 16.43 97.65 -37.01
CA GLU A 344 17.24 98.84 -36.69
C GLU A 344 17.93 99.42 -37.93
N TYR A 345 18.45 98.56 -38.81
CA TYR A 345 19.08 98.94 -40.07
C TYR A 345 18.09 99.67 -40.98
N GLU A 346 16.88 99.14 -41.14
CA GLU A 346 15.81 99.75 -41.93
C GLU A 346 15.35 101.10 -41.33
N GLN A 347 15.23 101.19 -40.01
CA GLN A 347 14.91 102.44 -39.32
C GLN A 347 15.98 103.51 -39.52
N ILE A 348 17.26 103.16 -39.40
CA ILE A 348 18.37 104.08 -39.67
C ILE A 348 18.39 104.49 -41.15
N GLN A 349 18.09 103.59 -42.08
CA GLN A 349 17.94 103.95 -43.50
C GLN A 349 16.82 104.96 -43.72
N ALA A 350 15.67 104.78 -43.06
CA ALA A 350 14.54 105.72 -43.13
C ALA A 350 14.93 107.09 -42.56
N GLN A 351 15.59 107.12 -41.39
CA GLN A 351 16.10 108.36 -40.77
C GLN A 351 17.13 109.08 -41.66
N ILE A 352 18.01 108.34 -42.36
CA ILE A 352 18.94 108.93 -43.34
C ILE A 352 18.17 109.59 -44.49
N LYS A 353 17.14 108.93 -45.04
CA LYS A 353 16.31 109.50 -46.12
C LYS A 353 15.62 110.78 -45.66
N GLU A 354 15.12 110.80 -44.41
CA GLU A 354 14.46 111.97 -43.82
C GLU A 354 15.43 113.11 -43.49
N ALA A 355 16.60 112.81 -42.92
CA ALA A 355 17.67 113.80 -42.66
C ALA A 355 18.20 114.45 -43.95
N LYS A 356 18.28 113.68 -45.06
CA LYS A 356 18.58 114.22 -46.41
C LYS A 356 17.51 115.19 -46.91
N ARG A 357 16.22 114.89 -46.68
CA ARG A 357 15.11 115.78 -47.05
C ARG A 357 15.10 117.08 -46.24
N GLN A 358 15.55 117.05 -44.99
CA GLN A 358 15.64 118.21 -44.10
C GLN A 358 16.97 119.00 -44.20
N GLY A 359 17.88 118.63 -45.12
CA GLY A 359 19.17 119.31 -45.30
C GLY A 359 20.18 119.14 -44.15
N LYS A 360 20.01 118.14 -43.28
CA LYS A 360 20.88 117.88 -42.11
C LYS A 360 22.05 116.94 -42.46
N SER A 361 23.15 117.03 -41.70
CA SER A 361 24.33 116.17 -41.87
C SER A 361 24.01 114.71 -41.59
N THR A 362 24.40 113.82 -42.52
CA THR A 362 24.08 112.38 -42.47
C THR A 362 25.26 111.48 -42.08
N LEU A 363 26.47 112.02 -42.01
CA LEU A 363 27.74 111.28 -41.80
C LEU A 363 27.71 110.31 -40.61
N ARG A 364 27.12 110.71 -39.48
CA ARG A 364 27.00 109.86 -38.28
C ARG A 364 26.07 108.66 -38.50
N LEU A 365 24.93 108.90 -39.15
CA LEU A 365 23.94 107.85 -39.45
C LEU A 365 24.48 106.86 -40.49
N THR A 366 25.23 107.33 -41.49
CA THR A 366 25.86 106.47 -42.50
C THR A 366 26.90 105.53 -41.87
N ARG A 367 27.72 106.02 -40.93
CA ARG A 367 28.66 105.18 -40.16
C ARG A 367 27.93 104.15 -39.29
N GLN A 368 26.82 104.54 -38.66
CA GLN A 368 25.99 103.60 -37.89
C GLN A 368 25.39 102.52 -38.80
N LEU A 369 24.90 102.89 -39.98
CA LEU A 369 24.35 101.98 -40.98
C LEU A 369 25.40 100.95 -41.43
N GLU A 370 26.63 101.40 -41.71
CA GLU A 370 27.74 100.54 -42.13
C GLU A 370 28.17 99.57 -41.02
N SER A 371 28.18 100.02 -39.76
CA SER A 371 28.39 99.15 -38.60
C SER A 371 27.30 98.08 -38.46
N ARG A 372 26.02 98.41 -38.68
CA ARG A 372 24.92 97.44 -38.66
C ARG A 372 24.98 96.46 -39.83
N ARG A 373 25.35 96.92 -41.03
CA ARG A 373 25.60 96.06 -42.20
C ARG A 373 26.67 95.02 -41.91
N SER A 374 27.81 95.45 -41.37
CA SER A 374 28.91 94.54 -40.99
C SER A 374 28.48 93.51 -39.95
N LYS A 375 27.67 93.90 -38.95
CA LYS A 375 27.10 92.97 -37.97
C LYS A 375 26.14 91.94 -38.59
N LEU A 376 25.29 92.35 -39.53
CA LEU A 376 24.39 91.45 -40.25
C LEU A 376 25.14 90.42 -41.09
N GLU A 377 26.21 90.84 -41.77
CA GLU A 377 27.11 89.96 -42.54
C GLU A 377 27.77 88.91 -41.62
N SER A 378 28.25 89.35 -40.45
CA SER A 378 28.83 88.48 -39.44
C SER A 378 27.84 87.43 -38.91
N ILE A 379 26.63 87.85 -38.53
CA ILE A 379 25.58 86.94 -38.04
C ILE A 379 25.17 85.95 -39.13
N ARG A 380 25.01 86.40 -40.38
CA ARG A 380 24.69 85.52 -41.53
C ARG A 380 25.76 84.44 -41.71
N ASN A 381 27.04 84.80 -41.66
CA ASN A 381 28.14 83.85 -41.80
C ASN A 381 28.15 82.83 -40.66
N GLU A 382 27.85 83.23 -39.42
CA GLU A 382 27.70 82.32 -38.29
C GLU A 382 26.51 81.36 -38.45
N MET A 383 25.36 81.85 -38.94
CA MET A 383 24.20 80.98 -39.24
C MET A 383 24.53 79.92 -40.31
N ILE A 384 25.30 80.27 -41.35
CA ILE A 384 25.75 79.32 -42.37
C ILE A 384 26.64 78.23 -41.76
N LYS A 385 27.57 78.60 -40.87
CA LYS A 385 28.44 77.63 -40.16
C LYS A 385 27.63 76.68 -39.29
N ILE A 386 26.66 77.19 -38.54
CA ILE A 386 25.79 76.36 -37.69
C ILE A 386 24.94 75.41 -38.53
N ASN A 387 24.37 75.86 -39.64
CA ASN A 387 23.63 74.99 -40.57
C ASN A 387 24.52 73.91 -41.21
N ALA A 388 25.80 74.19 -41.46
CA ALA A 388 26.75 73.17 -41.90
C ALA A 388 27.04 72.14 -40.79
N GLN A 389 27.13 72.55 -39.53
CA GLN A 389 27.31 71.65 -38.38
C GLN A 389 26.09 70.75 -38.15
N ILE A 390 24.87 71.28 -38.30
CA ILE A 390 23.63 70.48 -38.21
C ILE A 390 23.61 69.41 -39.31
N ARG A 391 23.99 69.76 -40.54
CA ARG A 391 24.08 68.80 -41.65
C ARG A 391 25.11 67.70 -41.39
N SER A 392 26.31 68.05 -40.91
CA SER A 392 27.33 67.04 -40.61
C SER A 392 26.94 66.11 -39.46
N LEU A 393 26.19 66.60 -38.47
CA LEU A 393 25.60 65.76 -37.42
C LEU A 393 24.50 64.84 -37.97
N GLY A 394 23.69 65.31 -38.92
CA GLY A 394 22.70 64.49 -39.62
C GLY A 394 23.34 63.34 -40.43
N GLU A 395 24.43 63.61 -41.13
CA GLU A 395 25.21 62.58 -41.84
C GLU A 395 25.81 61.56 -40.87
N LYS A 396 26.37 62.02 -39.73
CA LYS A 396 26.85 61.11 -38.67
C LYS A 396 25.73 60.21 -38.14
N ARG A 397 24.53 60.76 -37.93
CA ARG A 397 23.36 60.00 -37.50
C ARG A 397 23.03 58.87 -38.48
N HIS A 398 22.97 59.21 -39.77
CA HIS A 398 22.68 58.25 -40.82
C HIS A 398 23.74 57.14 -40.92
N ASN A 399 25.02 57.49 -40.79
CA ASN A 399 26.11 56.53 -40.82
C ASN A 399 26.06 55.55 -39.63
N LEU A 400 25.72 56.03 -38.42
CA LEU A 400 25.54 55.18 -37.24
C LEU A 400 24.36 54.20 -37.41
N GLU A 401 23.23 54.65 -37.96
CA GLU A 401 22.08 53.79 -38.26
C GLU A 401 22.43 52.69 -39.27
N LEU A 402 23.23 53.01 -40.30
CA LEU A 402 23.75 52.04 -41.27
C LEU A 402 24.71 51.04 -40.63
N GLU A 403 25.66 51.51 -39.82
CA GLU A 403 26.61 50.65 -39.10
C GLU A 403 25.89 49.67 -38.16
N HIS A 404 24.90 50.16 -37.40
CA HIS A 404 24.08 49.31 -36.54
C HIS A 404 23.36 48.22 -37.33
N ARG A 405 22.76 48.57 -38.48
CA ARG A 405 22.08 47.59 -39.36
C ARG A 405 23.03 46.48 -39.82
N GLU A 406 24.25 46.81 -40.19
CA GLU A 406 25.24 45.82 -40.60
C GLU A 406 25.71 44.94 -39.44
N ARG A 407 25.91 45.51 -38.25
CA ARG A 407 26.24 44.73 -37.04
C ARG A 407 25.12 43.76 -36.66
N VAL A 408 23.85 44.17 -36.72
CA VAL A 408 22.70 43.27 -36.49
C VAL A 408 22.69 42.11 -37.49
N LYS A 409 22.97 42.36 -38.79
CA LYS A 409 23.11 41.29 -39.78
C LYS A 409 24.28 40.34 -39.47
N GLU A 410 25.36 40.84 -38.88
CA GLU A 410 26.49 40.00 -38.44
C GLU A 410 26.10 39.10 -37.28
N VAL A 411 25.38 39.63 -36.26
CA VAL A 411 24.81 38.84 -35.15
C VAL A 411 23.91 37.74 -35.68
N LYS A 412 22.99 38.05 -36.60
CA LYS A 412 22.11 37.04 -37.22
C LYS A 412 22.87 35.93 -37.95
N ARG A 413 23.93 36.28 -38.69
CA ARG A 413 24.81 35.29 -39.33
C ARG A 413 25.54 34.41 -38.32
N LYS A 414 26.02 34.99 -37.21
CA LYS A 414 26.62 34.23 -36.09
C LYS A 414 25.62 33.25 -35.51
N VAL A 415 24.40 33.69 -35.23
CA VAL A 415 23.30 32.86 -34.71
C VAL A 415 22.94 31.72 -35.66
N GLU A 416 22.81 31.98 -36.97
CA GLU A 416 22.56 30.92 -37.96
C GLU A 416 23.68 29.88 -38.00
N SER A 417 24.93 30.30 -37.83
CA SER A 417 26.07 29.39 -37.74
C SER A 417 26.04 28.53 -36.48
N LEU A 418 25.53 29.06 -35.38
CA LEU A 418 25.30 28.35 -34.13
C LEU A 418 24.17 27.36 -34.26
N LYS A 419 23.04 27.72 -34.90
CA LYS A 419 21.87 26.84 -35.16
C LYS A 419 22.23 25.58 -35.97
N LYS A 420 23.29 25.62 -36.77
CA LYS A 420 23.91 24.44 -37.41
C LYS A 420 24.83 23.67 -36.44
N PHE A 421 24.36 23.38 -35.24
CA PHE A 421 25.13 22.61 -34.25
C PHE A 421 24.83 21.12 -34.41
N ASP A 422 25.88 20.31 -34.50
CA ASP A 422 25.76 18.86 -34.43
C ASP A 422 25.72 18.43 -32.97
N VAL A 423 24.58 17.95 -32.51
CA VAL A 423 24.47 17.27 -31.21
C VAL A 423 25.15 15.92 -31.33
N LYS A 424 26.23 15.75 -30.58
CA LYS A 424 26.96 14.47 -30.47
C LYS A 424 26.55 13.77 -29.20
N SER A 425 26.46 12.44 -29.25
CA SER A 425 26.26 11.57 -28.09
C SER A 425 27.56 10.86 -27.75
N VAL A 426 27.93 10.84 -26.47
CA VAL A 426 29.07 10.08 -25.94
C VAL A 426 28.60 9.29 -24.74
N VAL A 427 29.02 8.02 -24.65
CA VAL A 427 28.85 7.23 -23.43
C VAL A 427 29.98 7.63 -22.49
N VAL A 428 29.63 8.26 -21.38
CA VAL A 428 30.57 8.66 -20.34
C VAL A 428 30.52 7.57 -19.28
N GLN A 429 31.56 6.74 -19.27
CA GLN A 429 31.81 5.76 -18.22
C GLN A 429 32.84 6.37 -17.25
N PRO A 430 32.53 6.45 -15.93
CA PRO A 430 33.49 6.93 -14.94
C PRO A 430 34.79 6.09 -14.94
N GLU A 431 35.92 6.77 -14.80
CA GLU A 431 37.24 6.14 -14.61
C GLU A 431 37.45 5.75 -13.13
N GLU A 432 38.43 4.89 -12.85
CA GLU A 432 38.66 4.38 -11.48
C GLU A 432 39.03 5.49 -10.49
N ASP A 433 39.72 6.54 -10.94
CA ASP A 433 40.12 7.70 -10.15
C ASP A 433 38.98 8.74 -9.96
N GLU A 434 37.94 8.68 -10.80
CA GLU A 434 36.72 9.49 -10.67
C GLU A 434 35.69 8.87 -9.69
N LEU A 435 35.94 7.63 -9.24
CA LEU A 435 35.06 6.88 -8.35
C LEU A 435 35.62 6.84 -6.92
N SER A 436 34.79 7.20 -5.94
CA SER A 436 35.13 7.11 -4.53
C SER A 436 34.09 6.27 -3.78
N ILE A 437 34.57 5.34 -2.95
CA ILE A 437 33.71 4.56 -2.07
C ILE A 437 33.48 5.39 -0.80
N THR A 438 32.29 5.98 -0.66
CA THR A 438 31.93 6.80 0.51
C THR A 438 31.49 5.94 1.70
N SER A 439 30.81 4.82 1.43
CA SER A 439 30.43 3.85 2.45
C SER A 439 30.67 2.43 1.98
N PHE A 440 31.20 1.59 2.86
CA PHE A 440 31.44 0.17 2.60
C PHE A 440 31.49 -0.57 3.93
N GLN A 441 30.38 -1.18 4.30
CA GLN A 441 30.20 -1.74 5.64
C GLN A 441 29.44 -3.06 5.62
N LEU A 442 29.77 -3.92 6.59
CA LEU A 442 29.06 -5.15 6.86
C LEU A 442 27.88 -4.84 7.78
N THR A 443 26.68 -4.94 7.24
CA THR A 443 25.42 -4.72 7.94
C THR A 443 24.84 -6.05 8.38
N TRP A 444 24.71 -6.24 9.69
CA TRP A 444 24.06 -7.41 10.29
C TRP A 444 22.57 -7.16 10.44
N ILE A 445 21.76 -7.93 9.70
CA ILE A 445 20.30 -7.86 9.76
C ILE A 445 19.81 -8.92 10.75
N PRO A 446 19.16 -8.53 11.87
CA PRO A 446 18.59 -9.48 12.82
C PRO A 446 17.41 -10.22 12.18
N VAL A 447 17.48 -11.55 12.12
CA VAL A 447 16.43 -12.42 11.59
C VAL A 447 16.09 -13.49 12.62
N TYR A 448 14.83 -13.55 13.02
CA TYR A 448 14.32 -14.62 13.85
C TYR A 448 13.97 -15.83 12.98
N LYS A 449 14.44 -17.01 13.39
CA LYS A 449 14.01 -18.30 12.86
C LYS A 449 13.20 -18.99 13.95
N ALA A 450 11.97 -19.34 13.64
CA ALA A 450 11.04 -19.89 14.63
C ALA A 450 10.35 -21.17 14.13
N LYS A 451 9.96 -22.01 15.09
CA LYS A 451 8.99 -23.07 14.87
C LYS A 451 7.69 -22.67 15.54
N ILE A 452 6.63 -22.61 14.76
CA ILE A 452 5.28 -22.26 15.19
C ILE A 452 4.50 -23.56 15.37
N SER A 453 3.98 -23.80 16.56
CA SER A 453 3.02 -24.86 16.82
C SER A 453 1.60 -24.34 16.58
N LEU A 454 0.85 -25.11 15.80
CA LEU A 454 -0.55 -24.90 15.48
C LEU A 454 -1.33 -26.04 16.12
N SER A 455 -2.26 -25.74 17.02
CA SER A 455 -3.08 -26.75 17.70
C SER A 455 -4.57 -26.43 17.64
N SER A 456 -5.40 -27.45 17.43
CA SER A 456 -6.86 -27.34 17.54
C SER A 456 -7.47 -28.71 17.82
N ARG A 457 -8.42 -28.80 18.75
CA ARG A 457 -9.21 -30.00 19.11
C ARG A 457 -8.38 -31.30 19.25
N GLY A 458 -7.20 -31.22 19.87
CA GLY A 458 -6.34 -32.38 20.18
C GLY A 458 -5.38 -32.82 19.06
N SER A 459 -5.34 -32.13 17.92
CA SER A 459 -4.31 -32.29 16.90
C SER A 459 -3.34 -31.10 16.92
N SER A 460 -2.05 -31.35 16.71
CA SER A 460 -1.02 -30.31 16.60
C SER A 460 -0.12 -30.52 15.39
N LYS A 461 0.42 -29.43 14.86
CA LYS A 461 1.39 -29.43 13.76
C LYS A 461 2.37 -28.29 13.92
N GLU A 462 3.64 -28.56 13.64
CA GLU A 462 4.68 -27.53 13.63
C GLU A 462 4.97 -27.06 12.21
N ILE A 463 5.10 -25.75 12.03
CA ILE A 463 5.57 -25.13 10.79
C ILE A 463 6.80 -24.26 11.07
N GLY A 464 7.74 -24.22 10.13
CA GLY A 464 8.88 -23.32 10.19
C GLY A 464 8.51 -21.94 9.67
N ALA A 465 8.96 -20.90 10.35
CA ALA A 465 8.84 -19.51 9.91
C ALA A 465 10.13 -18.74 10.20
N TRP A 466 10.35 -17.66 9.46
CA TRP A 466 11.40 -16.70 9.78
C TRP A 466 10.96 -15.29 9.40
N TRP A 467 11.47 -14.28 10.09
CA TRP A 467 11.23 -12.87 9.78
C TRP A 467 12.40 -11.99 10.21
N ASN A 468 12.62 -10.90 9.49
CA ASN A 468 13.58 -9.89 9.93
C ASN A 468 12.98 -9.05 11.06
N ALA A 469 13.79 -8.67 12.03
CA ALA A 469 13.36 -7.95 13.21
C ALA A 469 13.23 -6.43 12.98
N VAL A 470 13.36 -5.95 11.73
CA VAL A 470 13.25 -4.53 11.38
C VAL A 470 11.81 -4.22 10.99
N ASN A 471 11.27 -4.92 9.99
CA ASN A 471 9.91 -4.69 9.49
C ASN A 471 8.96 -5.89 9.70
N GLY A 472 9.47 -7.02 10.19
CA GLY A 472 8.67 -8.24 10.40
C GLY A 472 8.36 -9.02 9.12
N ARG A 473 8.95 -8.68 7.97
CA ARG A 473 8.80 -9.47 6.73
C ARG A 473 9.69 -10.70 6.75
N GLY A 474 9.24 -11.78 6.15
CA GLY A 474 10.06 -12.97 5.96
C GLY A 474 9.32 -14.07 5.23
N SER A 475 9.26 -15.26 5.82
CA SER A 475 8.47 -16.38 5.32
C SER A 475 7.77 -17.06 6.49
N TYR A 476 6.43 -17.05 6.45
CA TYR A 476 5.55 -17.67 7.45
C TYR A 476 5.03 -19.04 6.98
N GLY A 477 5.73 -19.65 6.02
CA GLY A 477 5.33 -20.86 5.32
C GLY A 477 4.84 -20.57 3.90
N SER A 478 4.63 -21.65 3.14
CA SER A 478 4.16 -21.59 1.76
C SER A 478 2.74 -22.10 1.64
N CYS A 479 1.96 -21.49 0.75
CA CYS A 479 0.59 -21.92 0.49
C CYS A 479 0.58 -23.37 -0.01
N SER A 480 -0.14 -24.25 0.67
CA SER A 480 -0.28 -25.69 0.31
C SER A 480 -0.99 -25.97 -1.03
N ILE A 481 -1.52 -24.92 -1.68
CA ILE A 481 -2.21 -25.01 -2.97
C ILE A 481 -1.33 -24.48 -4.11
N CYS A 482 -0.83 -23.24 -4.02
CA CYS A 482 -0.03 -22.64 -5.09
C CYS A 482 1.48 -22.59 -4.85
N GLY A 483 1.95 -22.94 -3.63
CA GLY A 483 3.38 -22.93 -3.27
C GLY A 483 3.97 -21.54 -3.00
N VAL A 484 3.21 -20.45 -3.17
CA VAL A 484 3.68 -19.09 -2.93
C VAL A 484 3.99 -18.90 -1.44
N GLU A 485 5.17 -18.33 -1.14
CA GLU A 485 5.57 -17.97 0.22
C GLU A 485 4.75 -16.80 0.76
N ILE A 486 4.33 -16.93 2.02
CA ILE A 486 3.57 -15.91 2.72
C ILE A 486 4.55 -15.03 3.49
N LYS A 487 4.74 -13.81 3.01
CA LYS A 487 5.81 -12.92 3.51
C LYS A 487 5.42 -12.06 4.72
N ASP A 488 4.13 -11.90 4.97
CA ASP A 488 3.57 -11.07 6.03
C ASP A 488 2.65 -11.91 6.93
N PRO A 489 2.80 -11.85 8.26
CA PRO A 489 2.01 -12.67 9.18
C PRO A 489 0.51 -12.34 9.13
N SER A 490 0.14 -11.12 8.75
CA SER A 490 -1.26 -10.66 8.65
C SER A 490 -1.99 -11.30 7.47
N THR A 491 -1.24 -11.82 6.48
CA THR A 491 -1.78 -12.51 5.31
C THR A 491 -1.77 -14.03 5.44
N LEU A 492 -1.24 -14.55 6.56
CA LEU A 492 -1.20 -15.97 6.84
C LEU A 492 -2.57 -16.46 7.30
N LEU A 493 -3.17 -17.35 6.52
CA LEU A 493 -4.32 -18.14 6.93
C LEU A 493 -3.88 -19.59 7.12
N ILE A 494 -4.45 -20.25 8.13
CA ILE A 494 -4.21 -21.67 8.41
C ILE A 494 -5.49 -22.43 8.13
N CYS A 495 -5.39 -23.52 7.36
CA CYS A 495 -6.52 -24.41 7.21
C CYS A 495 -6.77 -25.17 8.53
N GLU A 496 -7.97 -25.02 9.10
CA GLU A 496 -8.35 -25.69 10.34
C GLU A 496 -8.42 -27.23 10.26
N ILE A 497 -8.35 -27.80 9.06
CA ILE A 497 -8.43 -29.26 8.83
C ILE A 497 -7.04 -29.87 8.71
N CYS A 498 -6.20 -29.37 7.80
CA CYS A 498 -4.86 -29.92 7.57
C CYS A 498 -3.70 -29.15 8.25
N PHE A 499 -4.01 -28.05 8.95
CA PHE A 499 -3.06 -27.15 9.62
C PHE A 499 -1.96 -26.60 8.69
N ASN A 500 -2.21 -26.58 7.38
CA ASN A 500 -1.27 -26.02 6.41
C ASN A 500 -1.50 -24.52 6.22
N PRO A 501 -0.44 -23.74 5.97
CA PRO A 501 -0.54 -22.38 5.48
C PRO A 501 -1.28 -22.30 4.14
N VAL A 502 -2.10 -21.27 3.99
CA VAL A 502 -2.89 -20.98 2.80
C VAL A 502 -2.88 -19.46 2.58
N CYS A 503 -2.72 -19.02 1.33
CA CYS A 503 -2.87 -17.60 1.01
C CYS A 503 -4.36 -17.22 0.92
N VAL A 504 -4.64 -15.91 1.03
CA VAL A 504 -6.00 -15.36 1.02
C VAL A 504 -6.85 -15.84 -0.16
N SER A 505 -6.28 -16.00 -1.36
CA SER A 505 -7.01 -16.45 -2.54
C SER A 505 -7.40 -17.95 -2.54
N HIS A 506 -6.74 -18.78 -1.74
CA HIS A 506 -6.99 -20.22 -1.67
C HIS A 506 -7.62 -20.65 -0.33
N ALA A 507 -7.86 -19.70 0.57
CA ALA A 507 -8.62 -19.91 1.77
C ALA A 507 -10.11 -19.67 1.47
N VAL A 508 -10.95 -20.58 1.92
CA VAL A 508 -12.41 -20.46 1.83
C VAL A 508 -13.02 -20.61 3.22
N GLU A 509 -14.06 -19.83 3.47
CA GLU A 509 -14.80 -19.88 4.74
C GLU A 509 -15.99 -20.84 4.64
N CYS A 510 -16.09 -21.77 5.57
CA CYS A 510 -17.23 -22.68 5.64
C CYS A 510 -18.50 -21.95 6.08
N GLN A 511 -19.55 -22.02 5.27
CA GLN A 511 -20.82 -21.33 5.53
C GLN A 511 -21.69 -21.95 6.65
N ILE A 512 -21.22 -23.02 7.30
CA ILE A 512 -21.89 -23.66 8.44
C ILE A 512 -21.16 -23.36 9.73
N CYS A 513 -19.85 -23.64 9.80
CA CYS A 513 -19.07 -23.51 11.03
C CYS A 513 -18.16 -22.28 11.09
N GLY A 514 -18.06 -21.49 10.01
CA GLY A 514 -17.19 -20.31 9.92
C GLY A 514 -15.69 -20.63 9.82
N ALA A 515 -15.31 -21.92 9.76
CA ALA A 515 -13.92 -22.32 9.72
C ALA A 515 -13.25 -21.94 8.39
N HIS A 516 -12.03 -21.43 8.46
CA HIS A 516 -11.19 -21.17 7.30
C HIS A 516 -10.48 -22.46 6.88
N VAL A 517 -10.67 -22.88 5.63
CA VAL A 517 -10.07 -24.11 5.09
C VAL A 517 -9.46 -23.90 3.72
N CYS A 518 -8.51 -24.78 3.34
CA CYS A 518 -7.96 -24.76 2.01
C CYS A 518 -8.97 -25.31 1.00
N THR A 519 -8.82 -24.96 -0.28
CA THR A 519 -9.71 -25.47 -1.34
C THR A 519 -9.77 -27.00 -1.43
N LYS A 520 -8.69 -27.72 -1.06
CA LYS A 520 -8.66 -29.20 -1.01
C LYS A 520 -9.53 -29.78 0.10
N ASP A 521 -9.66 -29.08 1.23
CA ASP A 521 -10.45 -29.50 2.39
C ASP A 521 -11.85 -28.86 2.38
N SER A 522 -12.31 -28.43 1.20
CA SER A 522 -13.60 -27.79 0.98
C SER A 522 -14.37 -28.44 -0.16
N TRP A 523 -15.68 -28.29 -0.15
CA TRP A 523 -16.57 -28.72 -1.22
C TRP A 523 -17.74 -27.75 -1.35
N SER A 524 -18.43 -27.74 -2.49
CA SER A 524 -19.55 -26.83 -2.75
C SER A 524 -20.85 -27.60 -2.90
N CYS A 525 -21.92 -27.10 -2.28
CA CYS A 525 -23.26 -27.66 -2.45
C CYS A 525 -23.77 -27.37 -3.86
N GLU A 526 -24.17 -28.40 -4.60
CA GLU A 526 -24.66 -28.25 -5.98
C GLU A 526 -26.05 -27.60 -6.07
N SER A 527 -26.78 -27.54 -4.95
CA SER A 527 -28.12 -26.91 -4.89
C SER A 527 -28.07 -25.41 -4.58
N CYS A 528 -27.19 -24.97 -3.66
CA CYS A 528 -27.12 -23.55 -3.26
C CYS A 528 -25.78 -22.86 -3.57
N MET A 529 -24.82 -23.59 -4.14
CA MET A 529 -23.47 -23.13 -4.50
C MET A 529 -22.62 -22.63 -3.32
N LYS A 530 -23.08 -22.81 -2.07
CA LYS A 530 -22.32 -22.43 -0.88
C LYS A 530 -21.22 -23.45 -0.57
N THR A 531 -20.08 -22.96 -0.10
CA THR A 531 -18.90 -23.76 0.25
C THR A 531 -18.94 -24.24 1.70
N MET A 532 -18.56 -25.51 1.89
CA MET A 532 -18.50 -26.22 3.16
C MET A 532 -17.11 -26.81 3.35
N CYS A 533 -16.70 -26.98 4.60
CA CYS A 533 -15.46 -27.68 4.90
C CYS A 533 -15.69 -29.20 4.98
N ALA A 534 -14.61 -29.99 4.88
CA ALA A 534 -14.67 -31.44 4.96
C ALA A 534 -15.16 -31.98 6.32
N ARG A 535 -15.17 -31.17 7.40
CA ARG A 535 -15.81 -31.53 8.68
C ARG A 535 -17.33 -31.63 8.57
N GLU A 536 -17.93 -30.95 7.61
CA GLU A 536 -19.36 -30.98 7.31
C GLU A 536 -19.55 -31.82 6.03
N PRO A 537 -19.58 -33.16 6.12
CA PRO A 537 -19.59 -34.01 4.94
C PRO A 537 -20.88 -33.82 4.12
N PRO A 538 -20.80 -33.87 2.78
CA PRO A 538 -21.99 -33.76 1.93
C PRO A 538 -22.88 -34.98 2.09
N SER A 539 -24.20 -34.74 2.05
CA SER A 539 -25.17 -35.80 1.75
C SER A 539 -25.32 -35.95 0.24
N ARG A 540 -25.50 -37.18 -0.25
CA ARG A 540 -25.70 -37.44 -1.69
C ARG A 540 -27.17 -37.64 -1.99
N CYS A 541 -27.68 -36.99 -3.03
CA CYS A 541 -29.02 -37.27 -3.51
C CYS A 541 -29.12 -38.73 -3.97
N LYS A 542 -30.11 -39.47 -3.49
CA LYS A 542 -30.32 -40.89 -3.86
C LYS A 542 -30.55 -41.11 -5.37
N VAL A 543 -31.01 -40.09 -6.10
CA VAL A 543 -31.40 -40.19 -7.52
C VAL A 543 -30.30 -39.65 -8.45
N CYS A 544 -29.82 -38.42 -8.25
CA CYS A 544 -28.82 -37.79 -9.14
C CYS A 544 -27.41 -37.67 -8.55
N GLU A 545 -27.19 -38.20 -7.34
CA GLU A 545 -25.88 -38.20 -6.65
C GLU A 545 -25.28 -36.83 -6.31
N SER A 546 -26.00 -35.74 -6.60
CA SER A 546 -25.56 -34.38 -6.30
C SER A 546 -25.22 -34.18 -4.83
N LEU A 547 -24.16 -33.40 -4.57
CA LEU A 547 -23.70 -33.09 -3.22
C LEU A 547 -24.56 -31.99 -2.57
N LEU A 548 -25.17 -32.32 -1.44
CA LEU A 548 -26.12 -31.46 -0.73
C LEU A 548 -25.60 -31.12 0.67
N CYS A 549 -25.68 -29.84 1.02
CA CYS A 549 -25.46 -29.39 2.40
C CYS A 549 -26.67 -29.71 3.29
N PRO A 550 -26.51 -29.75 4.63
CA PRO A 550 -27.59 -30.08 5.56
C PRO A 550 -28.88 -29.27 5.36
N ASN A 551 -28.78 -28.00 4.94
CA ASN A 551 -29.94 -27.14 4.69
C ASN A 551 -30.66 -27.42 3.35
N CYS A 552 -29.96 -28.01 2.39
CA CYS A 552 -30.52 -28.36 1.07
C CYS A 552 -31.05 -29.80 1.02
N VAL A 553 -30.70 -30.64 2.00
CA VAL A 553 -31.23 -32.01 2.10
C VAL A 553 -32.73 -31.97 2.36
N LYS A 554 -33.48 -32.69 1.52
CA LYS A 554 -34.90 -32.99 1.71
C LYS A 554 -35.06 -34.47 2.03
N ARG A 555 -36.08 -34.80 2.83
CA ARG A 555 -36.36 -36.16 3.29
C ARG A 555 -37.77 -36.59 2.88
N CYS A 556 -37.89 -37.86 2.50
CA CYS A 556 -39.15 -38.51 2.24
C CYS A 556 -39.62 -39.17 3.55
N VAL A 557 -40.87 -38.92 3.96
CA VAL A 557 -41.42 -39.48 5.22
C VAL A 557 -41.42 -41.02 5.23
N LEU A 558 -41.47 -41.66 4.07
CA LEU A 558 -41.50 -43.12 3.93
C LEU A 558 -40.11 -43.76 3.75
N CYS A 559 -39.10 -43.02 3.28
CA CYS A 559 -37.75 -43.57 3.07
C CYS A 559 -36.88 -43.58 4.33
N GLY A 560 -37.31 -42.87 5.38
CA GLY A 560 -36.52 -42.68 6.59
C GLY A 560 -35.41 -41.63 6.45
N ASP A 561 -34.67 -41.44 7.53
CA ASP A 561 -33.73 -40.34 7.72
C ASP A 561 -32.35 -40.52 7.06
N GLU A 562 -32.04 -41.75 6.64
CA GLU A 562 -30.76 -42.10 6.01
C GLU A 562 -30.70 -41.66 4.53
N MET A 563 -31.86 -41.47 3.89
CA MET A 563 -31.94 -41.14 2.47
C MET A 563 -32.12 -39.64 2.26
N ALA A 564 -31.19 -39.04 1.52
CA ALA A 564 -31.21 -37.63 1.16
C ALA A 564 -31.68 -37.43 -0.29
N TYR A 565 -32.48 -36.38 -0.50
CA TYR A 565 -32.97 -35.97 -1.81
C TYR A 565 -32.74 -34.47 -2.03
N CYS A 566 -32.52 -34.06 -3.28
CA CYS A 566 -32.53 -32.64 -3.65
C CYS A 566 -33.97 -32.12 -3.81
N SER A 567 -34.12 -30.82 -4.02
CA SER A 567 -35.43 -30.18 -4.27
C SER A 567 -36.18 -30.79 -5.46
N ASP A 568 -35.45 -31.22 -6.49
CA ASP A 568 -36.04 -31.64 -7.75
C ASP A 568 -36.56 -33.08 -7.68
N HIS A 569 -36.02 -33.89 -6.77
CA HIS A 569 -36.39 -35.28 -6.56
C HIS A 569 -37.29 -35.50 -5.31
N ILE A 570 -37.80 -34.42 -4.73
CA ILE A 570 -38.82 -34.44 -3.68
C ILE A 570 -40.06 -33.69 -4.17
N LYS A 571 -41.22 -34.33 -4.03
CA LYS A 571 -42.52 -33.73 -4.30
C LYS A 571 -43.25 -33.52 -2.98
N ILE A 572 -43.82 -32.33 -2.79
CA ILE A 572 -44.71 -32.05 -1.66
C ILE A 572 -46.14 -32.27 -2.14
N CYS A 573 -46.88 -33.15 -1.47
CA CYS A 573 -48.28 -33.37 -1.82
C CYS A 573 -49.10 -32.10 -1.58
N PRO A 574 -49.79 -31.55 -2.59
CA PRO A 574 -50.58 -30.32 -2.42
C PRO A 574 -51.83 -30.52 -1.56
N ILE A 575 -52.21 -31.77 -1.27
CA ILE A 575 -53.43 -32.12 -0.53
C ILE A 575 -53.14 -32.33 0.97
N CYS A 576 -52.10 -33.09 1.30
CA CYS A 576 -51.75 -33.40 2.70
C CYS A 576 -50.48 -32.69 3.20
N GLY A 577 -49.69 -32.07 2.32
CA GLY A 577 -48.47 -31.35 2.66
C GLY A 577 -47.23 -32.22 2.94
N VAL A 578 -47.33 -33.55 2.80
CA VAL A 578 -46.23 -34.48 3.09
C VAL A 578 -45.20 -34.46 1.96
N SER A 579 -43.90 -34.48 2.30
CA SER A 579 -42.78 -34.60 1.35
C SER A 579 -42.48 -36.07 1.03
N LEU A 580 -42.52 -36.41 -0.25
CA LEU A 580 -42.37 -37.77 -0.76
C LEU A 580 -41.38 -37.78 -1.93
N CYS A 581 -40.57 -38.84 -2.04
CA CYS A 581 -39.79 -39.06 -3.26
C CYS A 581 -40.72 -39.41 -4.43
N GLU A 582 -40.23 -39.39 -5.65
CA GLU A 582 -41.06 -39.61 -6.84
C GLU A 582 -41.83 -40.93 -6.81
N GLU A 583 -41.16 -42.04 -6.50
CA GLU A 583 -41.78 -43.37 -6.39
C GLU A 583 -42.91 -43.39 -5.33
N HIS A 584 -42.63 -42.87 -4.14
CA HIS A 584 -43.62 -42.81 -3.07
C HIS A 584 -44.74 -41.81 -3.31
N TYR A 585 -44.48 -40.75 -4.09
CA TYR A 585 -45.52 -39.80 -4.48
C TYR A 585 -46.53 -40.47 -5.41
N GLU A 586 -46.06 -41.26 -6.37
CA GLU A 586 -46.92 -41.98 -7.31
C GLU A 586 -47.82 -43.01 -6.62
N THR A 587 -47.29 -43.73 -5.61
CA THR A 587 -48.10 -44.67 -4.82
C THR A 587 -49.03 -43.97 -3.81
N HIS A 588 -48.74 -42.72 -3.43
CA HIS A 588 -49.55 -41.95 -2.47
C HIS A 588 -50.79 -41.31 -3.09
N VAL A 589 -50.76 -41.04 -4.40
CA VAL A 589 -51.87 -40.43 -5.13
C VAL A 589 -52.74 -41.47 -5.82
N MET A 590 -54.04 -41.24 -5.82
CA MET A 590 -55.04 -42.11 -6.46
C MET A 590 -56.16 -41.26 -7.06
N LYS A 591 -57.05 -41.87 -7.84
CA LYS A 591 -58.18 -41.17 -8.46
C LYS A 591 -59.46 -41.50 -7.72
N CYS A 592 -60.24 -40.48 -7.39
CA CYS A 592 -61.59 -40.66 -6.85
C CYS A 592 -62.48 -41.41 -7.86
N LYS A 593 -63.17 -42.47 -7.43
CA LYS A 593 -64.08 -43.25 -8.29
C LYS A 593 -65.13 -42.38 -8.98
N ASP A 594 -65.75 -41.46 -8.25
CA ASP A 594 -66.93 -40.72 -8.75
C ASP A 594 -66.59 -39.50 -9.61
N CYS A 595 -65.47 -38.81 -9.36
CA CYS A 595 -65.10 -37.58 -10.08
C CYS A 595 -63.73 -37.62 -10.78
N SER A 596 -62.99 -38.71 -10.65
CA SER A 596 -61.65 -38.92 -11.24
C SER A 596 -60.58 -37.89 -10.82
N ARG A 597 -60.86 -36.99 -9.87
CA ARG A 597 -59.86 -36.06 -9.32
C ARG A 597 -58.81 -36.83 -8.54
N THR A 598 -57.56 -36.39 -8.66
CA THR A 598 -56.45 -36.90 -7.87
C THR A 598 -56.67 -36.58 -6.40
N ILE A 599 -56.63 -37.59 -5.56
CA ILE A 599 -56.69 -37.53 -4.10
C ILE A 599 -55.47 -38.23 -3.52
N CYS A 600 -55.13 -37.92 -2.28
CA CYS A 600 -54.08 -38.62 -1.57
C CYS A 600 -54.66 -39.63 -0.59
N GLU A 601 -53.92 -40.70 -0.35
CA GLU A 601 -54.32 -41.78 0.56
C GLU A 601 -54.74 -41.26 1.95
N ALA A 602 -54.02 -40.29 2.50
CA ALA A 602 -54.29 -39.74 3.84
C ALA A 602 -55.61 -38.96 3.97
N LYS A 603 -56.19 -38.51 2.85
CA LYS A 603 -57.44 -37.72 2.81
C LYS A 603 -58.52 -38.40 1.97
N ALA A 604 -58.29 -39.63 1.52
CA ALA A 604 -59.24 -40.43 0.78
C ALA A 604 -60.10 -41.25 1.75
N ASP A 605 -61.41 -41.21 1.56
CA ASP A 605 -62.33 -42.15 2.19
C ASP A 605 -62.49 -43.38 1.28
N ARG A 606 -62.91 -44.52 1.83
CA ARG A 606 -63.18 -45.74 1.05
C ARG A 606 -64.65 -46.11 1.12
N CYS A 607 -65.22 -46.51 -0.02
CA CYS A 607 -66.60 -46.97 -0.02
C CYS A 607 -66.70 -48.32 0.71
N SER A 608 -67.51 -48.40 1.77
CA SER A 608 -67.69 -49.61 2.57
C SER A 608 -68.25 -50.83 1.80
N VAL A 609 -68.76 -50.62 0.58
CA VAL A 609 -69.35 -51.66 -0.29
C VAL A 609 -68.36 -52.19 -1.34
N CYS A 610 -67.64 -51.30 -2.04
CA CYS A 610 -66.74 -51.70 -3.14
C CYS A 610 -65.26 -51.43 -2.87
N ASP A 611 -64.92 -50.85 -1.72
CA ASP A 611 -63.57 -50.48 -1.29
C ASP A 611 -62.81 -49.51 -2.22
N GLU A 612 -63.51 -48.92 -3.19
CA GLU A 612 -62.94 -47.92 -4.10
C GLU A 612 -62.79 -46.55 -3.40
N PRO A 613 -61.72 -45.78 -3.73
CA PRO A 613 -61.38 -44.55 -3.04
C PRO A 613 -62.24 -43.36 -3.48
N LEU A 614 -62.57 -42.49 -2.54
CA LEU A 614 -63.45 -41.33 -2.70
C LEU A 614 -62.77 -40.07 -2.14
N CYS A 615 -62.95 -38.97 -2.86
CA CYS A 615 -62.58 -37.67 -2.32
C CYS A 615 -63.59 -37.24 -1.25
N GLN A 616 -63.18 -36.36 -0.35
CA GLN A 616 -64.03 -35.83 0.73
C GLN A 616 -65.36 -35.23 0.23
N SER A 617 -65.41 -34.73 -1.00
CA SER A 617 -66.65 -34.19 -1.59
C SER A 617 -67.57 -35.25 -2.20
N CYS A 618 -67.06 -36.43 -2.53
CA CYS A 618 -67.82 -37.55 -3.10
C CYS A 618 -68.12 -38.64 -2.06
N ALA A 619 -67.48 -38.58 -0.89
CA ALA A 619 -67.80 -39.43 0.26
C ALA A 619 -69.23 -39.13 0.76
N ILE A 620 -70.15 -40.08 0.59
CA ILE A 620 -71.53 -39.97 1.08
C ILE A 620 -71.65 -40.81 2.35
N VAL A 621 -71.97 -40.18 3.47
CA VAL A 621 -72.18 -40.88 4.74
C VAL A 621 -73.62 -41.41 4.82
N CYS A 622 -73.78 -42.70 5.08
CA CYS A 622 -75.07 -43.31 5.30
C CYS A 622 -75.70 -42.81 6.60
N ALA A 623 -76.95 -42.35 6.54
CA ALA A 623 -77.65 -41.79 7.70
C ALA A 623 -78.05 -42.82 8.77
N GLU A 624 -77.99 -44.13 8.47
CA GLU A 624 -78.37 -45.20 9.41
C GLU A 624 -77.12 -45.81 10.06
N CYS A 625 -76.22 -46.42 9.27
CA CYS A 625 -75.03 -47.06 9.80
C CYS A 625 -73.82 -46.13 9.97
N GLY A 626 -73.84 -44.91 9.42
CA GLY A 626 -72.71 -43.97 9.50
C GLY A 626 -71.54 -44.29 8.56
N GLU A 627 -71.63 -45.37 7.78
CA GLU A 627 -70.58 -45.79 6.85
C GLU A 627 -70.51 -44.91 5.60
N VAL A 628 -69.31 -44.73 5.04
CA VAL A 628 -69.08 -43.97 3.80
C VAL A 628 -69.32 -44.85 2.57
N VAL A 629 -70.09 -44.35 1.60
CA VAL A 629 -70.36 -45.02 0.33
C VAL A 629 -70.19 -44.08 -0.87
N CYS A 630 -69.91 -44.65 -2.04
CA CYS A 630 -69.87 -43.90 -3.29
C CYS A 630 -71.28 -43.63 -3.82
N LYS A 631 -71.40 -42.76 -4.81
CA LYS A 631 -72.68 -42.38 -5.41
C LYS A 631 -73.50 -43.58 -5.89
N GLU A 632 -72.87 -44.55 -6.55
CA GLU A 632 -73.54 -45.76 -7.06
C GLU A 632 -74.08 -46.67 -5.95
N HIS A 633 -73.37 -46.74 -4.82
CA HIS A 633 -73.77 -47.57 -3.66
C HIS A 633 -74.59 -46.79 -2.64
N SER A 634 -75.07 -45.61 -3.02
CA SER A 634 -75.95 -44.77 -2.22
C SER A 634 -77.30 -44.60 -2.91
N TRP A 635 -78.35 -44.47 -2.11
CA TRP A 635 -79.67 -44.06 -2.57
C TRP A 635 -80.25 -43.05 -1.58
N THR A 636 -81.18 -42.22 -2.03
CA THR A 636 -81.77 -41.17 -1.20
C THR A 636 -83.23 -41.47 -0.91
N CYS A 637 -83.63 -41.26 0.34
CA CYS A 637 -85.04 -41.33 0.70
C CYS A 637 -85.75 -40.06 0.22
N LYS A 638 -86.75 -40.20 -0.65
CA LYS A 638 -87.48 -39.05 -1.22
C LYS A 638 -88.24 -38.24 -0.16
N THR A 639 -88.49 -38.81 1.01
CA THR A 639 -89.26 -38.16 2.09
C THR A 639 -88.39 -37.31 3.02
N CYS A 640 -87.22 -37.80 3.43
CA CYS A 640 -86.34 -37.08 4.37
C CYS A 640 -85.09 -36.47 3.70
N GLY A 641 -84.79 -36.81 2.45
CA GLY A 641 -83.64 -36.32 1.71
C GLY A 641 -82.29 -36.89 2.17
N ARG A 642 -82.26 -37.74 3.21
CA ARG A 642 -81.04 -38.38 3.68
C ARG A 642 -80.59 -39.51 2.75
N SER A 643 -79.28 -39.69 2.67
CA SER A 643 -78.64 -40.75 1.88
C SER A 643 -78.43 -42.01 2.72
N PHE A 644 -78.66 -43.16 2.10
CA PHE A 644 -78.53 -44.49 2.69
C PHE A 644 -77.67 -45.36 1.79
N CYS A 645 -76.93 -46.30 2.36
CA CYS A 645 -76.17 -47.25 1.56
C CYS A 645 -77.10 -48.35 1.00
N THR A 646 -76.66 -49.01 -0.06
CA THR A 646 -77.39 -50.14 -0.68
C THR A 646 -77.53 -51.38 0.20
N ARG A 647 -76.81 -51.45 1.34
CA ARG A 647 -77.02 -52.50 2.35
C ARG A 647 -78.25 -52.26 3.22
N GLU A 648 -78.71 -51.02 3.32
CA GLU A 648 -79.93 -50.70 4.06
C GLU A 648 -81.17 -51.07 3.25
N GLU A 649 -82.21 -51.54 3.95
CA GLU A 649 -83.47 -51.91 3.32
C GLU A 649 -84.10 -50.71 2.61
N MET A 650 -84.25 -50.84 1.29
CA MET A 650 -84.90 -49.85 0.44
C MET A 650 -86.32 -50.27 0.15
N HIS A 651 -87.29 -49.56 0.71
CA HIS A 651 -88.68 -49.79 0.39
C HIS A 651 -89.16 -48.85 -0.71
N THR A 652 -90.07 -49.33 -1.54
CA THR A 652 -90.70 -48.51 -2.59
C THR A 652 -92.18 -48.34 -2.29
N CYS A 653 -92.66 -47.11 -2.42
CA CYS A 653 -94.07 -46.81 -2.25
C CYS A 653 -94.87 -47.45 -3.40
N SER A 654 -95.74 -48.41 -3.10
CA SER A 654 -96.57 -49.11 -4.10
C SER A 654 -97.57 -48.19 -4.83
N VAL A 655 -97.73 -46.95 -4.36
CA VAL A 655 -98.64 -45.95 -4.96
C VAL A 655 -97.90 -44.95 -5.86
N CYS A 656 -96.69 -44.51 -5.50
CA CYS A 656 -95.99 -43.44 -6.24
C CYS A 656 -94.54 -43.76 -6.64
N GLY A 657 -94.04 -44.95 -6.34
CA GLY A 657 -92.69 -45.39 -6.68
C GLY A 657 -91.56 -44.66 -5.93
N ALA A 658 -91.87 -43.82 -4.95
CA ALA A 658 -90.86 -43.14 -4.15
C ALA A 658 -90.04 -44.14 -3.31
N THR A 659 -88.71 -43.96 -3.29
CA THR A 659 -87.77 -44.68 -2.41
C THR A 659 -87.89 -44.17 -0.97
N LEU A 660 -88.02 -45.10 -0.03
CA LEU A 660 -88.28 -44.84 1.38
C LEU A 660 -87.31 -45.66 2.24
N CYS A 661 -86.78 -45.02 3.29
CA CYS A 661 -86.08 -45.72 4.35
C CYS A 661 -87.05 -46.39 5.33
N PRO A 662 -86.58 -47.34 6.17
CA PRO A 662 -87.45 -48.12 7.06
C PRO A 662 -88.37 -47.24 7.92
N SER A 663 -87.83 -46.15 8.48
CA SER A 663 -88.58 -45.18 9.30
C SER A 663 -89.67 -44.38 8.57
N HIS A 664 -89.62 -44.32 7.23
CA HIS A 664 -90.60 -43.62 6.39
C HIS A 664 -91.40 -44.58 5.49
N SER A 665 -91.22 -45.88 5.71
CA SER A 665 -91.98 -46.94 5.07
C SER A 665 -93.09 -47.41 6.02
N TYR A 666 -94.31 -47.53 5.53
CA TYR A 666 -95.45 -47.98 6.32
C TYR A 666 -96.14 -49.12 5.58
N THR A 667 -96.47 -50.20 6.28
CA THR A 667 -97.16 -51.36 5.72
C THR A 667 -98.68 -51.20 5.81
N CYS A 668 -99.40 -51.67 4.79
CA CYS A 668 -100.85 -51.75 4.84
C CYS A 668 -101.28 -53.04 5.54
N ASP A 669 -102.08 -52.94 6.60
CA ASP A 669 -102.60 -54.08 7.37
C ASP A 669 -103.61 -54.94 6.59
N ILE A 670 -104.04 -54.51 5.40
CA ILE A 670 -104.99 -55.25 4.54
C ILE A 670 -104.26 -56.01 3.44
N CYS A 671 -103.43 -55.33 2.65
CA CYS A 671 -102.80 -55.93 1.47
C CYS A 671 -101.29 -56.19 1.64
N GLY A 672 -100.69 -55.79 2.76
CA GLY A 672 -99.26 -55.89 3.01
C GLY A 672 -98.37 -54.94 2.21
N SER A 673 -98.92 -54.16 1.26
CA SER A 673 -98.12 -53.27 0.41
C SER A 673 -97.50 -52.11 1.20
N THR A 674 -96.26 -51.74 0.89
CA THR A 674 -95.57 -50.60 1.51
C THR A 674 -95.97 -49.27 0.88
N ALA A 675 -96.26 -48.26 1.70
CA ALA A 675 -96.63 -46.91 1.27
C ALA A 675 -95.86 -45.83 2.06
N CYS A 676 -95.68 -44.65 1.46
CA CYS A 676 -95.10 -43.49 2.15
C CYS A 676 -96.12 -42.83 3.07
N LYS A 677 -95.66 -41.93 3.95
CA LYS A 677 -96.51 -41.14 4.86
C LYS A 677 -97.68 -40.45 4.15
N GLY A 678 -97.49 -40.00 2.90
CA GLY A 678 -98.54 -39.34 2.11
C GLY A 678 -99.61 -40.29 1.54
N HIS A 679 -99.35 -41.59 1.51
CA HIS A 679 -100.19 -42.62 0.89
C HIS A 679 -100.62 -43.74 1.84
N ILE A 680 -100.36 -43.57 3.13
CA ILE A 680 -100.84 -44.41 4.22
C ILE A 680 -101.84 -43.60 5.07
N TYR A 681 -102.92 -44.23 5.49
CA TYR A 681 -103.98 -43.62 6.29
C TYR A 681 -104.38 -44.55 7.44
N LYS A 682 -104.93 -44.02 8.53
CA LYS A 682 -105.52 -44.85 9.60
C LYS A 682 -107.03 -44.97 9.40
N CYS A 683 -107.55 -46.19 9.47
CA CYS A 683 -108.98 -46.44 9.41
C CYS A 683 -109.67 -45.83 10.64
N SER A 684 -110.72 -45.03 10.44
CA SER A 684 -111.45 -44.38 11.54
C SER A 684 -112.34 -45.33 12.36
N VAL A 685 -112.40 -46.62 11.99
CA VAL A 685 -113.26 -47.63 12.64
C VAL A 685 -112.42 -48.65 13.39
N CYS A 686 -111.48 -49.32 12.71
CA CYS A 686 -110.65 -50.37 13.30
C CYS A 686 -109.22 -49.91 13.64
N GLU A 687 -108.91 -48.65 13.41
CA GLU A 687 -107.59 -48.03 13.63
C GLU A 687 -106.41 -48.64 12.85
N ARG A 688 -106.64 -49.70 12.05
CA ARG A 688 -105.64 -50.31 11.17
C ARG A 688 -105.07 -49.30 10.16
N THR A 689 -103.78 -49.42 9.91
CA THR A 689 -103.05 -48.67 8.89
C THR A 689 -103.31 -49.25 7.51
N VAL A 690 -103.80 -48.41 6.60
CA VAL A 690 -104.24 -48.83 5.26
C VAL A 690 -103.66 -47.94 4.18
N CYS A 691 -103.14 -48.55 3.12
CA CYS A 691 -102.65 -47.81 1.97
C CYS A 691 -103.82 -47.22 1.19
N ARG A 692 -103.53 -46.19 0.38
CA ARG A 692 -104.51 -45.51 -0.46
C ARG A 692 -105.37 -46.44 -1.31
N ASN A 693 -104.83 -47.57 -1.78
CA ASN A 693 -105.54 -48.51 -2.65
C ASN A 693 -106.52 -49.42 -1.88
N CYS A 694 -106.37 -49.57 -0.55
CA CYS A 694 -107.27 -50.36 0.30
C CYS A 694 -108.29 -49.48 1.05
N VAL A 695 -108.42 -48.21 0.66
CA VAL A 695 -109.47 -47.32 1.16
C VAL A 695 -110.69 -47.46 0.25
N ALA A 696 -111.80 -47.94 0.81
CA ALA A 696 -113.04 -48.15 0.04
C ALA A 696 -113.94 -46.91 0.00
N LYS A 697 -114.01 -46.12 1.09
CA LYS A 697 -114.83 -44.90 1.17
C LYS A 697 -114.14 -43.82 2.01
N VAL A 698 -114.15 -42.59 1.48
CA VAL A 698 -113.80 -41.38 2.23
C VAL A 698 -115.07 -40.53 2.36
N LYS A 699 -115.69 -40.51 3.54
CA LYS A 699 -116.89 -39.67 3.79
C LYS A 699 -116.52 -38.45 4.65
N GLY A 700 -116.88 -37.25 4.18
CA GLY A 700 -116.98 -36.05 5.00
C GLY A 700 -116.37 -34.77 4.40
N ILE A 701 -117.20 -33.72 4.24
CA ILE A 701 -116.87 -32.39 3.68
C ILE A 701 -116.11 -31.48 4.69
N PHE A 702 -116.08 -31.81 6.00
CA PHE A 702 -115.32 -31.05 7.02
C PHE A 702 -114.32 -31.85 7.86
N ARG A 703 -114.41 -33.18 7.93
CA ARG A 703 -113.34 -34.09 8.43
C ARG A 703 -113.41 -35.39 7.63
N LYS A 704 -112.37 -35.66 6.83
CA LYS A 704 -112.29 -36.88 6.00
C LYS A 704 -112.14 -38.11 6.91
N LYS A 705 -113.20 -38.90 7.09
CA LYS A 705 -113.11 -40.22 7.71
C LYS A 705 -112.68 -41.22 6.64
N VAL A 706 -111.52 -41.83 6.86
CA VAL A 706 -110.98 -42.88 5.97
C VAL A 706 -111.45 -44.22 6.51
N ILE A 707 -112.19 -44.98 5.69
CA ILE A 707 -112.68 -46.31 6.04
C ILE A 707 -111.99 -47.34 5.14
N CYS A 708 -111.48 -48.40 5.74
CA CYS A 708 -110.77 -49.44 5.01
C CYS A 708 -111.72 -50.41 4.29
N ALA A 709 -111.21 -51.11 3.28
CA ALA A 709 -112.00 -52.02 2.45
C ALA A 709 -112.65 -53.17 3.22
N GLU A 710 -111.98 -53.73 4.23
CA GLU A 710 -112.56 -54.78 5.09
C GLU A 710 -113.69 -54.24 5.97
N CYS A 711 -113.51 -53.12 6.67
CA CYS A 711 -114.58 -52.54 7.48
C CYS A 711 -115.77 -52.08 6.62
N ALA A 712 -115.51 -51.61 5.40
CA ALA A 712 -116.56 -51.23 4.46
C ALA A 712 -117.33 -52.43 3.89
N SER A 713 -116.75 -53.64 3.93
CA SER A 713 -117.40 -54.89 3.51
C SER A 713 -118.03 -55.67 4.66
N SER A 714 -117.58 -55.48 5.91
CA SER A 714 -118.26 -56.00 7.12
C SER A 714 -119.47 -55.15 7.58
N GLU A 715 -119.61 -53.93 7.06
CA GLU A 715 -120.82 -53.09 7.21
C GLU A 715 -121.85 -53.30 6.07
N ALA A 716 -121.60 -54.23 5.14
CA ALA A 716 -122.43 -54.48 3.96
C ALA A 716 -123.29 -55.73 4.08
#